data_AF-A0A3A8KQC0-F1
#
_entry.id   AF-A0A3A8KQC0-F1
#
_cell.length_a   1.000
_cell.length_b   1.000
_cell.length_c   1.000
_cell.angle_alpha   90.00
_cell.angle_beta   90.00
_cell.angle_gamma   90.00
#
_symmetry.space_group_name_H-M   'P 1'
#
loop_
_entity.id
_entity.type
_entity.pdbx_description
1 polymer ?
#
loop_
_entity_poly.entity_id
_entity_poly.type
_entity_poly.pdbx_seq_one_letter_code
_entity_poly.pdbx_strand_id
1 'polypeptide(L)'
;MLALGLTACGGGDDPEPQEAELRISPNPATITDDGQTSTLSITATDKDGNPGKGSLSLDTAAGLVDTETATGGSKSKTFTLVDGKATATFRCEKSRDVGCTGTVTLSGTWDGITKTARVTVNPAGTQTDAGTDGGTKTDAGTDGGTKTDAGTPDAGPVASDPAEVSFVSSTKEKLGILSSNVDTSTLVTFKVVDLNRVGVPNTKVNFTVTGAGGTTLLPTSATTNSTGVVSTTLQSGNEVGFAIVQASVDGAALAANSKSISISGARASDDNFVVQCTQINLAANASETPPRSDLNTTCSAQLSDRFNNPVVIDPKVNWYTEAGSVDKSTAPTTQAPGLVTTKFYTSGDWPPKEVSPLVGEPDHGGNNPRDMLVTVIAVSPGEESFYDGSGASNGNKNGKWDPGEWFVDLPEPFVDSNDNGLYDSGEKFIDTERLNCATGQRAAPNGVWDGPNGCWDGDTQLWHSTHIVYTGFSSVVGAPIVTFSPDPGVAGFDIPKGGETSFSVRVSDPFGNQLSPDTANITAAVTTSKGTATVTEKDATLNSRTYGMTISHERREVEPAAGQPGYKDVGPCNINKPVTETTASKAWCQWRYTVSSFRDGNNATVRLNGNTAATAASSGRVNVTFGNTRSSLTVNRNLTVQ
;
A
#
# COMPACT_ATOMS: atom_id res chain seq x y z
N MET A 1 55.92 20.08 18.70
CA MET A 1 56.35 19.02 17.77
C MET A 1 55.16 18.15 17.42
N LEU A 2 55.12 17.69 16.17
CA LEU A 2 54.14 16.86 15.49
C LEU A 2 52.79 17.52 15.12
N ALA A 3 52.81 18.13 13.93
CA ALA A 3 51.65 18.33 13.08
C ALA A 3 51.36 17.01 12.33
N LEU A 4 50.09 16.58 12.28
CA LEU A 4 49.62 15.55 11.36
C LEU A 4 48.93 16.23 10.19
N GLY A 5 49.55 16.16 9.01
CA GLY A 5 48.93 16.51 7.74
C GLY A 5 48.16 15.31 7.19
N LEU A 6 46.86 15.49 6.93
CA LEU A 6 46.11 14.60 6.04
C LEU A 6 46.42 14.99 4.59
N THR A 7 47.04 14.07 3.86
CA THR A 7 47.25 14.14 2.42
C THR A 7 45.96 13.79 1.70
N ALA A 8 45.41 14.75 0.96
CA ALA A 8 44.39 14.53 -0.05
C ALA A 8 45.03 13.92 -1.30
N CYS A 9 44.52 12.77 -1.75
CA CYS A 9 44.85 12.20 -3.06
C CYS A 9 43.74 12.65 -4.03
N GLY A 10 44.08 13.58 -4.92
CA GLY A 10 43.20 13.99 -6.02
C GLY A 10 43.34 13.01 -7.18
N GLY A 11 42.37 12.10 -7.31
CA GLY A 11 42.06 11.38 -8.53
C GLY A 11 40.73 11.90 -9.06
N GLY A 12 40.79 12.95 -9.87
CA GLY A 12 39.63 13.44 -10.63
C GLY A 12 39.54 12.68 -11.94
N ASP A 13 38.92 11.50 -11.90
CA ASP A 13 38.26 10.97 -13.09
C ASP A 13 36.86 11.58 -13.09
N ASP A 14 36.69 12.69 -13.80
CA ASP A 14 35.36 13.19 -14.15
C ASP A 14 34.66 12.05 -14.92
N PRO A 15 33.53 11.51 -14.45
CA PRO A 15 32.77 10.56 -15.23
C PRO A 15 32.33 11.25 -16.52
N GLU A 16 32.73 10.68 -17.65
CA GLU A 16 32.28 11.09 -18.98
C GLU A 16 30.75 11.27 -18.95
N PRO A 17 30.20 12.42 -19.41
CA PRO A 17 28.77 12.68 -19.34
C PRO A 17 28.02 11.56 -20.08
N GLN A 18 27.26 10.76 -19.33
CA GLN A 18 26.42 9.72 -19.93
C GLN A 18 25.33 10.41 -20.74
N GLU A 19 25.24 10.07 -22.03
CA GLU A 19 24.11 10.50 -22.84
C GLU A 19 22.84 9.81 -22.35
N ALA A 20 21.73 10.55 -22.30
CA ALA A 20 20.42 9.97 -22.03
C ALA A 20 20.13 8.85 -23.06
N GLU A 21 19.59 7.73 -22.59
CA GLU A 21 19.45 6.51 -23.38
C GLU A 21 18.01 6.03 -23.43
N LEU A 22 17.55 5.66 -24.62
CA LEU A 22 16.30 4.94 -24.85
C LEU A 22 16.62 3.58 -25.50
N ARG A 23 16.04 2.50 -24.99
CA ARG A 23 16.14 1.15 -25.55
C ARG A 23 14.76 0.55 -25.73
N ILE A 24 14.53 -0.08 -26.88
CA ILE A 24 13.29 -0.78 -27.21
C ILE A 24 13.69 -2.18 -27.66
N SER A 25 13.21 -3.20 -26.97
CA SER A 25 13.59 -4.60 -27.20
C SER A 25 12.34 -5.46 -27.43
N PRO A 26 12.07 -5.87 -28.69
CA PRO A 26 10.97 -6.77 -29.00
C PRO A 26 11.31 -8.22 -28.62
N ASN A 27 10.35 -8.91 -28.00
CA ASN A 27 10.43 -10.32 -27.65
C ASN A 27 9.06 -11.03 -27.82
N PRO A 28 8.91 -11.95 -28.78
CA PRO A 28 9.91 -12.36 -29.77
C PRO A 28 10.16 -11.27 -30.85
N ALA A 29 11.40 -11.14 -31.32
CA ALA A 29 11.73 -10.21 -32.42
C ALA A 29 11.25 -10.69 -33.80
N THR A 30 10.69 -11.90 -33.88
CA THR A 30 10.09 -12.48 -35.08
C THR A 30 8.70 -13.02 -34.73
N ILE A 31 7.70 -12.68 -35.53
CA ILE A 31 6.31 -13.11 -35.38
C ILE A 31 5.73 -13.58 -36.72
N THR A 32 4.63 -14.33 -36.69
CA THR A 32 3.83 -14.68 -37.88
C THR A 32 2.78 -13.62 -38.20
N ASP A 33 2.35 -13.59 -39.47
CA ASP A 33 1.39 -12.60 -39.99
C ASP A 33 -0.09 -12.96 -39.77
N ASP A 34 -0.37 -13.93 -38.90
CA ASP A 34 -1.70 -14.37 -38.44
C ASP A 34 -2.17 -13.65 -37.16
N GLY A 35 -1.44 -12.63 -36.71
CA GLY A 35 -1.79 -11.86 -35.52
C GLY A 35 -1.05 -12.28 -34.26
N GLN A 36 0.03 -13.06 -34.37
CA GLN A 36 0.98 -13.27 -33.29
C GLN A 36 1.53 -11.92 -32.76
N THR A 37 1.83 -11.88 -31.47
CA THR A 37 2.26 -10.66 -30.77
C THR A 37 3.72 -10.70 -30.32
N SER A 38 4.41 -9.55 -30.38
CA SER A 38 5.73 -9.31 -29.78
C SER A 38 5.58 -8.36 -28.59
N THR A 39 6.10 -8.72 -27.43
CA THR A 39 6.17 -7.80 -26.28
C THR A 39 7.38 -6.88 -26.44
N LEU A 40 7.18 -5.58 -26.38
CA LEU A 40 8.20 -4.54 -26.43
C LEU A 40 8.57 -4.13 -25.00
N SER A 41 9.77 -4.50 -24.57
CA SER A 41 10.35 -3.99 -23.32
C SER A 41 11.07 -2.68 -23.60
N ILE A 42 10.70 -1.61 -22.91
CA ILE A 42 11.23 -0.27 -23.15
C ILE A 42 11.87 0.26 -21.88
N THR A 43 13.10 0.78 -22.00
CA THR A 43 13.82 1.41 -20.89
C THR A 43 14.34 2.78 -21.34
N ALA A 44 14.19 3.78 -20.49
CA ALA A 44 14.65 5.15 -20.66
C ALA A 44 15.44 5.57 -19.42
N THR A 45 16.61 6.16 -19.64
CA THR A 45 17.50 6.67 -18.59
C THR A 45 17.93 8.09 -18.97
N ASP A 46 17.90 9.02 -18.02
CA ASP A 46 18.37 10.39 -18.25
C ASP A 46 19.90 10.49 -18.23
N LYS A 47 20.42 11.67 -18.56
CA LYS A 47 21.86 11.98 -18.60
C LYS A 47 22.59 11.82 -17.26
N ASP A 48 21.83 11.77 -16.16
CA ASP A 48 22.36 11.63 -14.80
C ASP A 48 22.28 10.17 -14.33
N GLY A 49 21.90 9.23 -15.21
CA GLY A 49 21.76 7.81 -14.92
C GLY A 49 20.47 7.44 -14.18
N ASN A 50 19.54 8.40 -14.01
CA ASN A 50 18.29 8.15 -13.30
C ASN A 50 17.21 7.61 -14.23
N PRO A 51 16.19 6.90 -13.69
CA PRO A 51 15.08 6.41 -14.49
C PRO A 51 14.32 7.54 -15.19
N GLY A 52 14.14 7.40 -16.51
CA GLY A 52 13.45 8.36 -17.35
C GLY A 52 12.00 8.61 -16.91
N LYS A 53 11.57 9.87 -16.92
CA LYS A 53 10.22 10.29 -16.51
C LYS A 53 9.41 10.78 -17.71
N GLY A 54 8.09 10.81 -17.55
CA GLY A 54 7.19 11.37 -18.55
C GLY A 54 6.65 10.35 -19.55
N SER A 55 6.29 10.82 -20.75
CA SER A 55 5.60 10.03 -21.76
C SER A 55 6.51 9.64 -22.90
N LEU A 56 6.39 8.40 -23.36
CA LEU A 56 7.03 7.82 -24.53
C LEU A 56 5.98 7.65 -25.63
N SER A 57 6.25 8.14 -26.85
CA SER A 57 5.45 7.79 -28.03
C SER A 57 6.06 6.60 -28.75
N LEU A 58 5.23 5.66 -29.20
CA LEU A 58 5.62 4.56 -30.09
C LEU A 58 4.79 4.61 -31.37
N ASP A 59 5.50 4.61 -32.50
CA ASP A 59 4.95 4.63 -33.84
C ASP A 59 5.40 3.39 -34.62
N THR A 60 4.51 2.77 -35.38
CA THR A 60 4.83 1.61 -36.23
C THR A 60 4.45 1.85 -37.68
N ALA A 61 5.30 1.41 -38.61
CA ALA A 61 5.02 1.50 -40.04
C ALA A 61 3.86 0.57 -40.48
N ALA A 62 3.73 -0.59 -39.82
CA ALA A 62 2.68 -1.57 -40.05
C ALA A 62 2.30 -2.29 -38.74
N GLY A 63 1.11 -2.88 -38.67
CA GLY A 63 0.62 -3.51 -37.44
C GLY A 63 0.13 -2.49 -36.40
N LEU A 64 -0.09 -2.94 -35.17
CA LEU A 64 -0.65 -2.14 -34.08
C LEU A 64 0.15 -2.33 -32.80
N VAL A 65 0.18 -1.29 -31.97
CA VAL A 65 0.80 -1.30 -30.64
C VAL A 65 -0.27 -1.05 -29.57
N ASP A 66 -0.27 -1.83 -28.48
CA ASP A 66 -1.27 -1.76 -27.41
C ASP A 66 -0.68 -1.99 -25.99
N THR A 67 -1.51 -1.82 -24.96
CA THR A 67 -1.25 -2.17 -23.56
C THR A 67 -1.88 -3.53 -23.24
N GLU A 68 -1.05 -4.58 -23.24
CA GLU A 68 -1.29 -5.91 -22.66
C GLU A 68 -2.38 -6.83 -23.24
N THR A 69 -3.45 -6.35 -23.89
CA THR A 69 -4.59 -7.22 -24.31
C THR A 69 -4.98 -7.21 -25.80
N ALA A 70 -4.18 -6.57 -26.66
CA ALA A 70 -4.21 -6.68 -28.14
C ALA A 70 -5.60 -6.61 -28.83
N THR A 71 -6.56 -5.90 -28.24
CA THR A 71 -7.93 -5.75 -28.77
C THR A 71 -8.28 -4.31 -29.16
N GLY A 72 -7.42 -3.32 -28.84
CA GLY A 72 -7.65 -1.89 -29.14
C GLY A 72 -6.42 -1.12 -29.66
N GLY A 73 -5.39 -1.81 -30.18
CA GLY A 73 -4.12 -1.21 -30.58
C GLY A 73 -4.21 -0.15 -31.69
N SER A 74 -3.23 0.75 -31.73
CA SER A 74 -3.11 1.85 -32.72
C SER A 74 -1.73 1.87 -33.38
N LYS A 75 -1.60 2.51 -34.55
CA LYS A 75 -0.29 2.67 -35.23
C LYS A 75 0.64 3.66 -34.53
N SER A 76 0.08 4.54 -33.71
CA SER A 76 0.78 5.49 -32.85
C SER A 76 0.12 5.42 -31.47
N LYS A 77 0.90 5.21 -30.41
CA LYS A 77 0.38 5.16 -29.03
C LYS A 77 1.40 5.71 -28.04
N THR A 78 0.90 6.45 -27.06
CA THR A 78 1.72 7.04 -25.99
C THR A 78 1.61 6.22 -24.70
N PHE A 79 2.74 6.04 -24.03
CA PHE A 79 2.89 5.28 -22.78
C PHE A 79 3.52 6.18 -21.72
N THR A 80 3.06 6.08 -20.48
CA THR A 80 3.73 6.75 -19.35
C THR A 80 4.80 5.82 -18.79
N LEU A 81 6.03 6.33 -18.63
CA LEU A 81 7.12 5.57 -18.02
C LEU A 81 6.93 5.47 -16.51
N VAL A 82 7.07 4.25 -15.97
CA VAL A 82 7.11 3.98 -14.53
C VAL A 82 8.50 3.46 -14.20
N ASP A 83 9.25 4.19 -13.37
CA ASP A 83 10.65 3.88 -13.06
C ASP A 83 11.53 3.70 -14.32
N GLY A 84 11.38 4.62 -15.28
CA GLY A 84 12.14 4.56 -16.55
C GLY A 84 11.74 3.42 -17.47
N LYS A 85 10.64 2.69 -17.19
CA LYS A 85 10.25 1.50 -17.94
C LYS A 85 8.83 1.61 -18.48
N ALA A 86 8.60 0.97 -19.61
CA ALA A 86 7.27 0.71 -20.16
C ALA A 86 7.25 -0.63 -20.89
N THR A 87 6.09 -1.26 -20.93
CA THR A 87 5.84 -2.49 -21.69
C THR A 87 4.71 -2.22 -22.67
N ALA A 88 4.89 -2.63 -23.92
CA ALA A 88 3.86 -2.55 -24.96
C ALA A 88 3.75 -3.86 -25.71
N THR A 89 2.61 -4.12 -26.34
CA THR A 89 2.41 -5.31 -27.18
C THR A 89 2.27 -4.88 -28.63
N PHE A 90 3.17 -5.36 -29.49
CA PHE A 90 3.08 -5.20 -30.94
C PHE A 90 2.38 -6.41 -31.57
N ARG A 91 1.44 -6.18 -32.47
CA ARG A 91 0.75 -7.22 -33.24
C ARG A 91 0.80 -6.88 -34.72
N CYS A 92 1.03 -7.88 -35.57
CA CYS A 92 0.94 -7.72 -37.02
C CYS A 92 0.11 -8.84 -37.64
N GLU A 93 -0.94 -8.48 -38.38
CA GLU A 93 -1.82 -9.43 -39.07
C GLU A 93 -1.99 -8.99 -40.53
N LYS A 94 -1.58 -9.84 -41.48
CA LYS A 94 -1.60 -9.52 -42.92
C LYS A 94 -3.00 -9.25 -43.46
N SER A 95 -4.01 -9.90 -42.88
CA SER A 95 -5.42 -9.74 -43.24
C SER A 95 -5.97 -8.33 -42.89
N ARG A 96 -5.36 -7.66 -41.90
CA ARG A 96 -5.78 -6.35 -41.38
C ARG A 96 -4.88 -5.21 -41.82
N ASP A 97 -3.59 -5.49 -42.00
CA ASP A 97 -2.62 -4.52 -42.50
C ASP A 97 -1.72 -5.20 -43.53
N VAL A 98 -1.89 -4.82 -44.80
CA VAL A 98 -1.09 -5.34 -45.93
C VAL A 98 0.41 -5.08 -45.77
N GLY A 99 0.81 -4.13 -44.92
CA GLY A 99 2.20 -3.84 -44.57
C GLY A 99 2.84 -4.83 -43.59
N CYS A 100 2.07 -5.75 -43.00
CA CYS A 100 2.57 -6.80 -42.09
C CYS A 100 3.30 -7.91 -42.85
N THR A 101 4.49 -7.60 -43.38
CA THR A 101 5.33 -8.54 -44.11
C THR A 101 6.78 -8.11 -44.01
N GLY A 102 7.69 -9.08 -43.88
CA GLY A 102 9.11 -8.79 -43.74
C GLY A 102 9.39 -7.94 -42.51
N THR A 103 10.34 -7.02 -42.59
CA THR A 103 10.77 -6.24 -41.43
C THR A 103 9.88 -5.02 -41.19
N VAL A 104 9.15 -5.03 -40.08
CA VAL A 104 8.38 -3.86 -39.60
C VAL A 104 9.22 -3.05 -38.62
N THR A 105 9.28 -1.73 -38.83
CA THR A 105 10.04 -0.81 -37.99
C THR A 105 9.11 -0.11 -37.01
N LEU A 106 9.50 -0.14 -35.73
CA LEU A 106 8.90 0.58 -34.61
C LEU A 106 9.82 1.75 -34.25
N SER A 107 9.29 2.94 -34.09
CA SER A 107 10.01 4.14 -33.70
C SER A 107 9.47 4.62 -32.35
N GLY A 108 10.32 4.67 -31.33
CA GLY A 108 9.96 5.24 -30.04
C GLY A 108 10.66 6.56 -29.81
N THR A 109 9.91 7.55 -29.33
CA THR A 109 10.43 8.89 -29.01
C THR A 109 10.13 9.26 -27.57
N TRP A 110 11.18 9.55 -26.81
CA TRP A 110 11.10 10.00 -25.42
C TRP A 110 12.12 11.13 -25.21
N ASP A 111 11.67 12.24 -24.63
CA ASP A 111 12.49 13.43 -24.33
C ASP A 111 13.37 13.91 -25.50
N GLY A 112 12.82 13.89 -26.72
CA GLY A 112 13.51 14.25 -27.96
C GLY A 112 14.43 13.17 -28.54
N ILE A 113 14.71 12.10 -27.81
CA ILE A 113 15.50 10.95 -28.26
C ILE A 113 14.60 10.00 -29.04
N THR A 114 14.99 9.69 -30.28
CA THR A 114 14.26 8.72 -31.11
C THR A 114 15.10 7.47 -31.35
N LYS A 115 14.53 6.30 -31.09
CA LYS A 115 15.16 4.99 -31.30
C LYS A 115 14.24 4.07 -32.06
N THR A 116 14.83 3.22 -32.88
CA THR A 116 14.08 2.27 -33.70
C THR A 116 14.32 0.84 -33.24
N ALA A 117 13.26 0.05 -33.22
CA ALA A 117 13.28 -1.40 -33.09
C ALA A 117 12.70 -2.04 -34.35
N ARG A 118 13.05 -3.30 -34.60
CA ARG A 118 12.58 -4.04 -35.78
C ARG A 118 11.96 -5.36 -35.33
N VAL A 119 10.81 -5.68 -35.91
CA VAL A 119 10.15 -6.99 -35.77
C VAL A 119 10.03 -7.60 -37.15
N THR A 120 10.52 -8.84 -37.31
CA THR A 120 10.39 -9.58 -38.56
C THR A 120 9.06 -10.32 -38.58
N VAL A 121 8.24 -10.08 -39.60
CA VAL A 121 6.93 -10.69 -39.79
C VAL A 121 7.02 -11.70 -40.93
N ASN A 122 6.90 -12.98 -40.59
CA ASN A 122 6.93 -14.08 -41.54
C ASN A 122 5.51 -14.52 -41.92
N PRO A 123 5.29 -15.05 -43.15
CA PRO A 123 4.03 -15.69 -43.49
C PRO A 123 3.72 -16.82 -42.51
N ALA A 124 2.48 -16.88 -42.03
CA ALA A 124 1.99 -18.03 -41.29
C ALA A 124 2.09 -19.27 -42.20
N GLY A 125 2.81 -20.29 -41.75
CA GLY A 125 2.96 -21.53 -42.51
C GLY A 125 1.59 -22.16 -42.74
N THR A 126 1.24 -22.45 -43.99
CA THR A 126 0.02 -23.21 -44.30
C THR A 126 0.09 -24.56 -43.60
N GLN A 127 -0.64 -24.70 -42.50
CA GLN A 127 -0.88 -25.98 -41.87
C GLN A 127 -1.76 -26.79 -42.83
N THR A 128 -1.14 -27.63 -43.67
CA THR A 128 -1.87 -28.66 -44.40
C THR A 128 -2.37 -29.67 -43.37
N ASP A 129 -3.68 -29.65 -43.19
CA ASP A 129 -4.48 -30.63 -42.47
C ASP A 129 -4.04 -32.06 -42.81
N ALA A 130 -3.59 -32.79 -41.79
CA ALA A 130 -3.29 -34.21 -41.87
C ALA A 130 -4.54 -35.00 -41.43
N GLY A 131 -5.33 -35.40 -42.43
CA GLY A 131 -6.10 -36.64 -42.41
C GLY A 131 -7.61 -36.51 -42.62
N THR A 132 -8.15 -37.13 -43.68
CA THR A 132 -8.66 -38.52 -43.63
C THR A 132 -9.49 -38.85 -44.90
N ASP A 133 -9.17 -40.02 -45.47
CA ASP A 133 -9.91 -40.93 -46.37
C ASP A 133 -10.39 -40.55 -47.77
N GLY A 134 -10.50 -41.59 -48.61
CA GLY A 134 -11.09 -41.53 -49.95
C GLY A 134 -10.29 -42.20 -51.07
N GLY A 135 -9.67 -43.36 -50.84
CA GLY A 135 -9.09 -44.14 -51.93
C GLY A 135 -10.14 -44.54 -52.97
N THR A 136 -9.86 -44.33 -54.26
CA THR A 136 -10.27 -45.24 -55.35
C THR A 136 -9.39 -45.06 -56.59
N LYS A 137 -9.04 -46.23 -57.18
CA LYS A 137 -8.81 -46.50 -58.62
C LYS A 137 -7.53 -45.93 -59.28
N THR A 138 -6.53 -46.78 -59.50
CA THR A 138 -6.25 -47.57 -60.74
C THR A 138 -5.79 -46.73 -61.92
N ASP A 139 -4.50 -46.80 -62.23
CA ASP A 139 -4.02 -47.07 -63.59
C ASP A 139 -2.61 -47.68 -63.52
N ALA A 140 -2.39 -48.69 -64.36
CA ALA A 140 -1.15 -49.40 -64.57
C ALA A 140 -0.39 -48.76 -65.73
N GLY A 141 0.92 -48.55 -65.58
CA GLY A 141 1.76 -48.13 -66.70
C GLY A 141 3.22 -48.45 -66.41
N THR A 142 3.71 -49.51 -67.04
CA THR A 142 5.11 -49.92 -67.06
C THR A 142 5.74 -49.49 -68.39
N ASP A 143 6.71 -48.57 -68.35
CA ASP A 143 7.91 -48.48 -69.18
C ASP A 143 8.92 -47.59 -68.40
N GLY A 144 10.24 -47.72 -68.41
CA GLY A 144 11.15 -48.23 -69.42
C GLY A 144 12.08 -47.08 -69.85
N GLY A 145 12.97 -46.59 -68.98
CA GLY A 145 13.86 -45.49 -69.35
C GLY A 145 14.97 -45.21 -68.34
N THR A 146 16.18 -45.69 -68.66
CA THR A 146 17.44 -45.33 -68.01
C THR A 146 17.69 -43.82 -68.08
N LYS A 147 17.74 -43.14 -66.92
CA LYS A 147 18.50 -41.91 -66.75
C LYS A 147 19.13 -41.89 -65.36
N THR A 148 20.46 -41.96 -65.37
CA THR A 148 21.30 -41.44 -64.31
C THR A 148 21.06 -39.95 -64.19
N ASP A 149 20.53 -39.51 -63.06
CA ASP A 149 20.73 -38.14 -62.58
C ASP A 149 21.00 -38.18 -61.09
N ALA A 150 21.96 -37.38 -60.68
CA ALA A 150 22.59 -37.38 -59.38
C ALA A 150 21.56 -37.04 -58.31
N GLY A 151 21.30 -38.00 -57.41
CA GLY A 151 20.69 -37.69 -56.12
C GLY A 151 21.61 -36.72 -55.37
N THR A 152 21.20 -35.47 -55.27
CA THR A 152 21.61 -34.63 -54.14
C THR A 152 20.94 -35.23 -52.90
N PRO A 153 21.65 -35.43 -51.78
CA PRO A 153 20.98 -35.72 -50.53
C PRO A 153 20.13 -34.50 -50.20
N ASP A 154 18.81 -34.71 -50.13
CA ASP A 154 17.89 -33.81 -49.47
C ASP A 154 18.25 -33.80 -47.98
N ALA A 155 19.24 -32.96 -47.63
CA ALA A 155 19.48 -32.56 -46.26
C ALA A 155 18.40 -31.53 -45.92
N GLY A 156 17.21 -32.03 -45.58
CA GLY A 156 16.34 -31.30 -44.66
C GLY A 156 17.15 -30.87 -43.43
N PRO A 157 16.75 -29.80 -42.72
CA PRO A 157 17.53 -29.29 -41.60
C PRO A 157 17.74 -30.44 -40.61
N VAL A 158 18.99 -30.89 -40.46
CA VAL A 158 19.35 -31.84 -39.42
C VAL A 158 18.92 -31.18 -38.12
N ALA A 159 17.95 -31.76 -37.42
CA ALA A 159 17.64 -31.35 -36.06
C ALA A 159 18.96 -31.49 -35.29
N SER A 160 19.58 -30.36 -34.95
CA SER A 160 20.84 -30.39 -34.24
C SER A 160 20.59 -31.00 -32.87
N ASP A 161 21.41 -31.98 -32.48
CA ASP A 161 21.21 -32.68 -31.21
C ASP A 161 21.22 -31.65 -30.05
N PRO A 162 20.26 -31.72 -29.12
CA PRO A 162 20.27 -30.89 -27.93
C PRO A 162 21.59 -31.02 -27.17
N ALA A 163 22.23 -29.89 -26.86
CA ALA A 163 23.49 -29.85 -26.11
C ALA A 163 23.36 -29.19 -24.73
N GLU A 164 22.42 -28.26 -24.59
CA GLU A 164 22.19 -27.53 -23.34
C GLU A 164 20.70 -27.19 -23.18
N VAL A 165 20.20 -27.28 -21.95
CA VAL A 165 18.93 -26.67 -21.53
C VAL A 165 19.25 -25.64 -20.45
N SER A 166 18.61 -24.48 -20.49
CA SER A 166 18.84 -23.38 -19.54
C SER A 166 17.53 -22.68 -19.16
N PHE A 167 17.47 -22.18 -17.94
CA PHE A 167 16.36 -21.34 -17.48
C PHE A 167 16.46 -19.95 -18.10
N VAL A 168 15.33 -19.43 -18.59
CA VAL A 168 15.24 -18.10 -19.21
C VAL A 168 14.58 -17.11 -18.26
N SER A 169 13.37 -17.40 -17.81
CA SER A 169 12.59 -16.45 -16.99
C SER A 169 11.40 -17.10 -16.28
N SER A 170 10.91 -16.40 -15.26
CA SER A 170 9.61 -16.61 -14.64
C SER A 170 8.88 -15.26 -14.62
N THR A 171 7.58 -15.21 -14.97
CA THR A 171 6.83 -13.94 -14.98
C THR A 171 6.65 -13.33 -13.58
N LYS A 172 6.65 -14.18 -12.54
CA LYS A 172 6.56 -13.82 -11.13
C LYS A 172 7.52 -14.69 -10.32
N GLU A 173 8.23 -14.09 -9.37
CA GLU A 173 9.16 -14.78 -8.46
C GLU A 173 8.55 -15.03 -7.05
N LYS A 174 7.36 -14.47 -6.79
CA LYS A 174 6.57 -14.69 -5.56
C LYS A 174 5.12 -15.00 -5.92
N LEU A 175 4.54 -15.97 -5.24
CA LEU A 175 3.16 -16.41 -5.37
C LEU A 175 2.49 -16.52 -4.00
N GLY A 176 1.19 -16.30 -3.95
CA GLY A 176 0.36 -16.67 -2.83
C GLY A 176 0.09 -18.18 -2.82
N ILE A 177 -0.29 -18.72 -1.66
CA ILE A 177 -0.93 -20.06 -1.60
C ILE A 177 -2.24 -20.07 -2.41
N LEU A 178 -2.67 -21.23 -2.90
CA LEU A 178 -3.84 -21.34 -3.78
C LEU A 178 -5.11 -20.66 -3.22
N SER A 179 -5.35 -20.79 -1.92
CA SER A 179 -6.52 -20.23 -1.23
C SER A 179 -6.38 -18.74 -0.87
N SER A 180 -5.28 -18.08 -1.24
CA SER A 180 -5.07 -16.66 -0.92
C SER A 180 -5.73 -15.71 -1.90
N ASN A 181 -6.31 -16.19 -3.01
CA ASN A 181 -6.78 -15.41 -4.19
C ASN A 181 -5.94 -14.15 -4.50
N VAL A 182 -4.63 -14.20 -4.29
CA VAL A 182 -3.68 -13.28 -4.93
C VAL A 182 -3.06 -13.99 -6.13
N ASP A 183 -1.96 -13.48 -6.67
CA ASP A 183 -1.23 -14.16 -7.71
C ASP A 183 -0.76 -15.56 -7.28
N THR A 184 -1.37 -16.61 -7.84
CA THR A 184 -1.08 -18.02 -7.51
C THR A 184 -0.40 -18.79 -8.64
N SER A 185 -0.15 -18.15 -9.78
CA SER A 185 0.52 -18.78 -10.92
C SER A 185 1.59 -17.92 -11.58
N THR A 186 2.58 -18.59 -12.18
CA THR A 186 3.69 -17.95 -12.91
C THR A 186 4.08 -18.79 -14.12
N LEU A 187 4.35 -18.14 -15.25
CA LEU A 187 4.85 -18.80 -16.45
C LEU A 187 6.37 -18.94 -16.32
N VAL A 188 6.87 -20.17 -16.44
CA VAL A 188 8.29 -20.53 -16.35
C VAL A 188 8.80 -20.93 -17.73
N THR A 189 9.87 -20.29 -18.20
CA THR A 189 10.40 -20.44 -19.55
C THR A 189 11.82 -20.99 -19.54
N PHE A 190 12.09 -21.96 -20.41
CA PHE A 190 13.39 -22.57 -20.64
C PHE A 190 13.79 -22.48 -22.11
N LYS A 191 15.08 -22.64 -22.39
CA LYS A 191 15.63 -22.68 -23.75
C LYS A 191 16.56 -23.87 -23.92
N VAL A 192 16.39 -24.59 -25.02
CA VAL A 192 17.24 -25.68 -25.47
C VAL A 192 18.07 -25.21 -26.66
N VAL A 193 19.38 -25.41 -26.59
CA VAL A 193 20.32 -25.06 -27.67
C VAL A 193 21.26 -26.22 -27.99
N ASP A 194 21.83 -26.19 -29.19
CA ASP A 194 22.90 -27.09 -29.63
C ASP A 194 24.30 -26.58 -29.24
N LEU A 195 25.35 -27.32 -29.64
CA LEU A 195 26.74 -26.96 -29.37
C LEU A 195 27.16 -25.60 -29.96
N ASN A 196 26.44 -25.10 -30.97
CA ASN A 196 26.67 -23.81 -31.62
C ASN A 196 25.82 -22.68 -31.00
N ARG A 197 25.12 -22.95 -29.90
CA ARG A 197 24.18 -22.02 -29.22
C ARG A 197 22.97 -21.64 -30.08
N VAL A 198 22.62 -22.45 -31.08
CA VAL A 198 21.41 -22.28 -31.88
C VAL A 198 20.27 -23.03 -31.21
N GLY A 199 19.06 -22.43 -31.22
CA GLY A 199 17.89 -23.03 -30.61
C GLY A 199 17.46 -24.30 -31.34
N VAL A 200 17.24 -25.39 -30.60
CA VAL A 200 16.83 -26.68 -31.19
C VAL A 200 15.31 -26.79 -31.19
N PRO A 201 14.64 -26.82 -32.34
CA PRO A 201 13.19 -26.91 -32.43
C PRO A 201 12.67 -28.33 -32.26
N ASN A 202 11.37 -28.44 -31.92
CA ASN A 202 10.65 -29.71 -31.80
C ASN A 202 11.24 -30.69 -30.77
N THR A 203 12.05 -30.19 -29.84
CA THR A 203 12.62 -30.99 -28.74
C THR A 203 11.60 -31.10 -27.63
N LYS A 204 11.22 -32.32 -27.28
CA LYS A 204 10.31 -32.58 -26.16
C LYS A 204 11.04 -32.38 -24.83
N VAL A 205 10.45 -31.56 -23.96
CA VAL A 205 10.95 -31.24 -22.63
C VAL A 205 9.90 -31.62 -21.60
N ASN A 206 10.31 -32.40 -20.61
CA ASN A 206 9.48 -32.80 -19.46
C ASN A 206 9.76 -31.85 -18.29
N PHE A 207 8.70 -31.42 -17.62
CA PHE A 207 8.78 -30.54 -16.47
C PHE A 207 8.41 -31.26 -15.18
N THR A 208 9.17 -31.00 -14.13
CA THR A 208 8.86 -31.44 -12.77
C THR A 208 8.99 -30.28 -11.80
N VAL A 209 8.28 -30.32 -10.68
CA VAL A 209 8.37 -29.32 -9.61
C VAL A 209 8.77 -29.99 -8.31
N THR A 210 9.64 -29.33 -7.55
CA THR A 210 10.08 -29.79 -6.22
C THR A 210 9.97 -28.66 -5.20
N GLY A 211 9.86 -29.03 -3.91
CA GLY A 211 9.85 -28.10 -2.77
C GLY A 211 8.45 -27.91 -2.16
N ALA A 212 7.65 -26.97 -2.66
CA ALA A 212 6.34 -26.64 -2.11
C ALA A 212 5.26 -27.69 -2.46
N GLY A 213 4.57 -28.20 -1.43
CA GLY A 213 3.53 -29.22 -1.56
C GLY A 213 2.29 -28.74 -2.31
N GLY A 214 1.65 -29.64 -3.06
CA GLY A 214 0.42 -29.36 -3.80
C GLY A 214 0.57 -28.44 -5.01
N THR A 215 1.81 -28.09 -5.40
CA THR A 215 2.09 -27.36 -6.64
C THR A 215 1.82 -28.23 -7.87
N THR A 216 1.37 -27.61 -8.96
CA THR A 216 1.11 -28.29 -10.23
C THR A 216 1.74 -27.54 -11.39
N LEU A 217 2.02 -28.28 -12.47
CA LEU A 217 2.58 -27.74 -13.71
C LEU A 217 1.62 -28.02 -14.86
N LEU A 218 1.36 -27.01 -15.68
CA LEU A 218 0.52 -27.15 -16.87
C LEU A 218 1.15 -26.40 -18.07
N PRO A 219 1.55 -27.10 -19.15
CA PRO A 219 1.61 -28.57 -19.29
C PRO A 219 2.81 -29.19 -18.53
N THR A 220 2.76 -30.49 -18.23
CA THR A 220 3.88 -31.25 -17.63
C THR A 220 4.96 -31.65 -18.65
N SER A 221 4.69 -31.49 -19.95
CA SER A 221 5.69 -31.59 -21.02
C SER A 221 5.27 -30.71 -22.19
N ALA A 222 6.23 -30.15 -22.91
CA ALA A 222 5.97 -29.40 -24.14
C ALA A 222 7.16 -29.54 -25.11
N THR A 223 6.95 -29.19 -26.38
CA THR A 223 8.00 -29.18 -27.40
C THR A 223 8.53 -27.77 -27.62
N THR A 224 9.83 -27.64 -27.83
CA THR A 224 10.45 -26.35 -28.14
C THR A 224 9.98 -25.79 -29.48
N ASN A 225 9.84 -24.46 -29.57
CA ASN A 225 9.52 -23.78 -30.82
C ASN A 225 10.74 -23.65 -31.76
N SER A 226 10.59 -22.95 -32.89
CA SER A 226 11.66 -22.71 -33.89
C SER A 226 12.95 -22.05 -33.34
N THR A 227 12.89 -21.47 -32.14
CA THR A 227 14.02 -20.80 -31.47
C THR A 227 14.54 -21.57 -30.25
N GLY A 228 14.06 -22.81 -30.05
CA GLY A 228 14.45 -23.65 -28.92
C GLY A 228 13.77 -23.30 -27.60
N VAL A 229 12.75 -22.45 -27.60
CA VAL A 229 12.07 -22.00 -26.38
C VAL A 229 10.89 -22.90 -26.04
N VAL A 230 10.72 -23.21 -24.75
CA VAL A 230 9.62 -24.00 -24.21
C VAL A 230 9.18 -23.43 -22.86
N SER A 231 7.91 -23.60 -22.48
CA SER A 231 7.39 -23.06 -21.22
C SER A 231 6.35 -23.97 -20.57
N THR A 232 6.14 -23.76 -19.27
CA THR A 232 5.09 -24.36 -18.46
C THR A 232 4.60 -23.35 -17.42
N THR A 233 3.35 -23.46 -17.01
CA THR A 233 2.80 -22.65 -15.91
C THR A 233 2.90 -23.41 -14.61
N LEU A 234 3.57 -22.83 -13.62
CA LEU A 234 3.53 -23.26 -12.23
C LEU A 234 2.31 -22.65 -11.56
N GLN A 235 1.48 -23.51 -10.96
CA GLN A 235 0.37 -23.14 -10.09
C GLN A 235 0.71 -23.53 -8.65
N SER A 236 0.55 -22.60 -7.71
CA SER A 236 0.78 -22.84 -6.30
C SER A 236 -0.27 -23.79 -5.70
N GLY A 237 0.15 -24.54 -4.67
CA GLY A 237 -0.74 -25.28 -3.77
C GLY A 237 -1.09 -24.47 -2.53
N ASN A 238 -1.66 -25.12 -1.52
CA ASN A 238 -1.99 -24.48 -0.24
C ASN A 238 -0.85 -24.52 0.80
N GLU A 239 0.32 -25.01 0.41
CA GLU A 239 1.48 -25.12 1.30
C GLU A 239 2.45 -23.96 1.06
N VAL A 240 2.96 -23.38 2.14
CA VAL A 240 4.04 -22.38 2.11
C VAL A 240 5.37 -23.09 1.80
N GLY A 241 6.22 -22.45 0.99
CA GLY A 241 7.55 -22.98 0.69
C GLY A 241 8.19 -22.36 -0.54
N PHE A 242 9.16 -23.07 -1.10
CA PHE A 242 9.82 -22.69 -2.35
C PHE A 242 9.52 -23.73 -3.42
N ALA A 243 9.10 -23.30 -4.60
CA ALA A 243 8.96 -24.16 -5.77
C ALA A 243 10.15 -23.98 -6.71
N ILE A 244 10.75 -25.09 -7.13
CA ILE A 244 11.78 -25.11 -8.17
C ILE A 244 11.27 -26.00 -9.30
N VAL A 245 11.12 -25.40 -10.49
CA VAL A 245 10.73 -26.12 -11.70
C VAL A 245 11.98 -26.62 -12.39
N GLN A 246 12.04 -27.91 -12.70
CA GLN A 246 13.09 -28.52 -13.48
C GLN A 246 12.57 -28.87 -14.87
N ALA A 247 13.30 -28.48 -15.90
CA ALA A 247 13.10 -28.90 -17.28
C ALA A 247 14.14 -29.96 -17.64
N SER A 248 13.71 -31.11 -18.16
CA SER A 248 14.57 -32.19 -18.64
C SER A 248 14.24 -32.54 -20.10
N VAL A 249 15.26 -32.63 -20.94
CA VAL A 249 15.10 -32.95 -22.37
C VAL A 249 14.87 -34.46 -22.53
N ASP A 250 13.80 -34.85 -23.23
CA ASP A 250 13.45 -36.25 -23.46
C ASP A 250 14.53 -36.93 -24.32
N GLY A 251 15.01 -38.10 -23.88
CA GLY A 251 16.08 -38.83 -24.58
C GLY A 251 17.50 -38.27 -24.42
N ALA A 252 17.72 -37.20 -23.65
CA ALA A 252 19.05 -36.64 -23.37
C ALA A 252 19.28 -36.44 -21.87
N ALA A 253 20.52 -36.61 -21.40
CA ALA A 253 20.91 -36.36 -20.01
C ALA A 253 21.10 -34.85 -19.72
N LEU A 254 20.12 -34.03 -20.12
CA LEU A 254 20.13 -32.58 -20.00
C LEU A 254 18.97 -32.13 -19.12
N ALA A 255 19.28 -31.42 -18.05
CA ALA A 255 18.29 -30.82 -17.16
C ALA A 255 18.74 -29.46 -16.63
N ALA A 256 17.78 -28.56 -16.42
CA ALA A 256 18.02 -27.26 -15.80
C ALA A 256 16.90 -26.91 -14.83
N ASN A 257 17.26 -26.23 -13.75
CA ASN A 257 16.34 -25.74 -12.74
C ASN A 257 16.04 -24.25 -12.96
N SER A 258 14.82 -23.83 -12.63
CA SER A 258 14.47 -22.42 -12.48
C SER A 258 15.14 -21.80 -11.26
N LYS A 259 15.04 -20.47 -11.11
CA LYS A 259 15.18 -19.84 -9.80
C LYS A 259 14.11 -20.38 -8.83
N SER A 260 14.37 -20.27 -7.52
CA SER A 260 13.35 -20.57 -6.50
C SER A 260 12.23 -19.54 -6.54
N ILE A 261 10.99 -20.02 -6.71
CA ILE A 261 9.78 -19.23 -6.65
C ILE A 261 9.22 -19.36 -5.23
N SER A 262 9.08 -18.24 -4.53
CA SER A 262 8.55 -18.24 -3.17
C SER A 262 7.02 -18.36 -3.20
N ILE A 263 6.47 -19.30 -2.45
CA ILE A 263 5.03 -19.46 -2.21
C ILE A 263 4.78 -19.16 -0.73
N SER A 264 4.01 -18.12 -0.43
CA SER A 264 3.69 -17.72 0.95
C SER A 264 2.20 -17.40 1.11
N GLY A 265 1.71 -17.35 2.35
CA GLY A 265 0.42 -16.71 2.61
C GLY A 265 0.51 -15.22 2.27
N ALA A 266 -0.53 -14.67 1.65
CA ALA A 266 -0.45 -13.36 1.00
C ALA A 266 -1.77 -12.57 0.96
N ARG A 267 -2.86 -13.13 1.49
CA ARG A 267 -4.11 -12.38 1.67
C ARG A 267 -4.04 -11.64 2.99
N ALA A 268 -4.27 -10.32 2.99
CA ALA A 268 -4.38 -9.58 4.24
C ALA A 268 -5.60 -10.09 5.03
N SER A 269 -5.44 -10.28 6.33
CA SER A 269 -6.53 -10.63 7.23
C SER A 269 -6.87 -9.42 8.10
N ASP A 270 -8.15 -9.17 8.32
CA ASP A 270 -8.64 -8.14 9.25
C ASP A 270 -7.98 -8.24 10.65
N ASP A 271 -7.68 -9.46 11.12
CA ASP A 271 -7.09 -9.69 12.45
C ASP A 271 -5.69 -9.06 12.58
N ASN A 272 -5.02 -8.89 11.44
CA ASN A 272 -3.66 -8.40 11.35
C ASN A 272 -3.52 -7.18 10.44
N PHE A 273 -4.59 -6.39 10.33
CA PHE A 273 -4.57 -5.11 9.64
C PHE A 273 -4.53 -3.98 10.68
N VAL A 274 -3.38 -3.30 10.79
CA VAL A 274 -3.14 -2.29 11.84
C VAL A 274 -2.85 -0.94 11.22
N VAL A 275 -3.58 0.09 11.63
CA VAL A 275 -3.47 1.45 11.11
C VAL A 275 -3.07 2.43 12.21
N GLN A 276 -2.08 3.28 11.94
CA GLN A 276 -1.60 4.29 12.89
C GLN A 276 -0.95 5.49 12.20
N CYS A 277 -0.89 6.64 12.86
CA CYS A 277 -0.07 7.77 12.45
C CYS A 277 1.05 8.05 13.45
N THR A 278 2.22 8.43 12.95
CA THR A 278 3.42 8.65 13.75
C THR A 278 3.28 9.82 14.72
N GLN A 279 2.64 10.90 14.29
CA GLN A 279 2.25 12.05 15.10
C GLN A 279 0.75 12.30 14.94
N ILE A 280 0.04 12.30 16.06
CA ILE A 280 -1.41 12.33 16.13
C ILE A 280 -1.97 13.61 16.75
N ASN A 281 -1.10 14.55 17.14
CA ASN A 281 -1.48 15.90 17.57
C ASN A 281 -0.65 16.89 16.73
N LEU A 282 -1.32 17.73 15.95
CA LEU A 282 -0.71 18.68 15.03
C LEU A 282 -1.19 20.09 15.34
N ALA A 283 -0.27 21.06 15.36
CA ALA A 283 -0.54 22.47 15.64
C ALA A 283 -1.30 23.19 14.49
N ALA A 284 -2.22 22.50 13.81
CA ALA A 284 -2.88 22.98 12.59
C ALA A 284 -3.61 24.31 12.79
N ASN A 285 -4.14 24.56 13.99
CA ASN A 285 -4.91 25.75 14.32
C ASN A 285 -4.05 26.95 14.74
N ALA A 286 -2.73 26.77 14.91
CA ALA A 286 -1.80 27.83 15.28
C ALA A 286 -1.43 28.74 14.09
N SER A 287 -2.43 29.27 13.38
CA SER A 287 -2.28 30.13 12.19
C SER A 287 -3.42 31.15 12.09
N GLU A 288 -3.08 32.35 11.64
CA GLU A 288 -4.07 33.38 11.25
C GLU A 288 -4.75 33.07 9.92
N THR A 289 -4.28 32.05 9.20
CA THR A 289 -4.96 31.43 8.04
C THR A 289 -4.95 29.92 8.26
N PRO A 290 -5.84 29.38 9.11
CA PRO A 290 -5.88 27.96 9.40
C PRO A 290 -6.41 27.16 8.19
N PRO A 291 -6.00 25.88 8.05
CA PRO A 291 -4.99 25.20 8.84
C PRO A 291 -3.56 25.56 8.41
N ARG A 292 -2.57 25.34 9.28
CA ARG A 292 -1.14 25.47 8.96
C ARG A 292 -0.73 24.48 7.87
N SER A 293 -0.53 24.94 6.64
CA SER A 293 -0.18 24.07 5.50
C SER A 293 1.23 23.44 5.54
N ASP A 294 2.08 23.80 6.51
CA ASP A 294 3.45 23.27 6.65
C ASP A 294 3.53 21.99 7.49
N LEU A 295 2.40 21.52 8.05
CA LEU A 295 2.37 20.35 8.93
C LEU A 295 1.94 19.08 8.19
N ASN A 296 2.66 17.99 8.47
CA ASN A 296 2.36 16.66 7.96
C ASN A 296 2.75 15.58 8.99
N THR A 297 2.19 14.37 8.82
CA THR A 297 2.53 13.18 9.60
C THR A 297 2.50 11.96 8.69
N THR A 298 3.35 10.96 8.97
CA THR A 298 3.28 9.68 8.27
C THR A 298 2.23 8.81 8.93
N CYS A 299 1.27 8.33 8.14
CA CYS A 299 0.34 7.27 8.52
C CYS A 299 0.77 5.96 7.87
N SER A 300 0.56 4.85 8.57
CA SER A 300 1.01 3.53 8.17
C SER A 300 -0.05 2.48 8.43
N ALA A 301 -0.10 1.52 7.51
CA ALA A 301 -0.96 0.37 7.52
C ALA A 301 -0.06 -0.88 7.44
N GLN A 302 -0.05 -1.70 8.48
CA GLN A 302 0.64 -2.98 8.50
C GLN A 302 -0.36 -4.07 8.11
N LEU A 303 -0.05 -4.82 7.04
CA LEU A 303 -0.86 -5.91 6.53
C LEU A 303 -0.12 -7.23 6.76
N SER A 304 -0.78 -8.17 7.43
CA SER A 304 -0.34 -9.56 7.51
C SER A 304 -1.50 -10.51 7.20
N ASP A 305 -1.18 -11.73 6.80
CA ASP A 305 -2.15 -12.79 6.59
C ASP A 305 -2.67 -13.37 7.92
N ARG A 306 -3.63 -14.29 7.84
CA ARG A 306 -4.20 -14.98 9.01
C ARG A 306 -3.18 -15.80 9.83
N PHE A 307 -1.98 -16.05 9.30
CA PHE A 307 -0.89 -16.77 9.95
C PHE A 307 0.20 -15.82 10.48
N ASN A 308 -0.09 -14.52 10.52
CA ASN A 308 0.81 -13.45 10.96
C ASN A 308 2.05 -13.26 10.05
N ASN A 309 2.01 -13.75 8.81
CA ASN A 309 3.06 -13.45 7.83
C ASN A 309 2.74 -12.13 7.13
N PRO A 310 3.70 -11.20 7.01
CA PRO A 310 3.47 -9.95 6.29
C PRO A 310 3.08 -10.18 4.83
N VAL A 311 2.12 -9.39 4.34
CA VAL A 311 1.71 -9.42 2.93
C VAL A 311 2.77 -8.74 2.07
N VAL A 312 3.46 -9.51 1.22
CA VAL A 312 4.58 -9.01 0.39
C VAL A 312 4.31 -9.04 -1.11
N ILE A 313 3.12 -9.47 -1.52
CA ILE A 313 2.69 -9.55 -2.91
C ILE A 313 1.61 -8.50 -3.12
N ASP A 314 1.98 -7.40 -3.80
CA ASP A 314 1.10 -6.28 -4.17
C ASP A 314 0.15 -5.76 -3.06
N PRO A 315 0.63 -5.47 -1.84
CA PRO A 315 -0.23 -4.90 -0.80
C PRO A 315 -0.64 -3.48 -1.18
N LYS A 316 -1.94 -3.28 -1.38
CA LYS A 316 -2.55 -1.99 -1.75
C LYS A 316 -3.34 -1.43 -0.59
N VAL A 317 -3.17 -0.14 -0.33
CA VAL A 317 -3.97 0.60 0.65
C VAL A 317 -4.42 1.91 0.04
N ASN A 318 -5.71 2.18 0.10
CA ASN A 318 -6.31 3.48 -0.18
C ASN A 318 -6.59 4.20 1.13
N TRP A 319 -6.42 5.51 1.14
CA TRP A 319 -6.58 6.33 2.34
C TRP A 319 -7.67 7.36 2.13
N TYR A 320 -8.50 7.56 3.14
CA TYR A 320 -9.55 8.57 3.13
C TYR A 320 -9.52 9.33 4.44
N THR A 321 -9.90 10.60 4.42
CA THR A 321 -9.90 11.48 5.58
C THR A 321 -11.08 12.43 5.51
N GLU A 322 -11.59 12.84 6.66
CA GLU A 322 -12.62 13.87 6.71
C GLU A 322 -12.08 15.26 6.43
N ALA A 323 -10.88 15.56 6.94
CA ALA A 323 -10.18 16.85 6.86
C ALA A 323 -8.72 16.66 6.47
N GLY A 324 -8.07 17.72 5.98
CA GLY A 324 -6.73 17.68 5.41
C GLY A 324 -6.70 16.98 4.06
N SER A 325 -5.55 16.39 3.73
CA SER A 325 -5.37 15.55 2.56
C SER A 325 -4.36 14.43 2.81
N VAL A 326 -4.45 13.37 2.03
CA VAL A 326 -3.54 12.22 2.06
C VAL A 326 -2.82 12.08 0.72
N ASP A 327 -1.53 11.76 0.78
CA ASP A 327 -0.70 11.49 -0.40
C ASP A 327 -0.99 10.09 -0.95
N LYS A 328 -0.37 9.78 -2.09
CA LYS A 328 -0.33 8.42 -2.62
C LYS A 328 0.39 7.47 -1.63
N SER A 329 -0.09 6.23 -1.60
CA SER A 329 0.55 5.16 -0.84
C SER A 329 1.97 4.87 -1.35
N THR A 330 2.87 4.65 -0.40
CA THR A 330 4.22 4.14 -0.60
C THR A 330 4.23 2.65 -0.25
N ALA A 331 4.64 1.83 -1.21
CA ALA A 331 4.67 0.38 -1.08
C ALA A 331 5.69 -0.12 -0.03
N PRO A 332 5.56 -1.36 0.47
CA PRO A 332 6.48 -1.91 1.45
C PRO A 332 7.88 -2.08 0.90
N THR A 333 8.84 -2.11 1.83
CA THR A 333 10.25 -2.38 1.51
C THR A 333 10.66 -3.76 2.01
N THR A 334 11.82 -4.26 1.58
CA THR A 334 12.39 -5.50 2.13
C THR A 334 12.67 -5.44 3.63
N GLN A 335 12.88 -4.23 4.18
CA GLN A 335 13.14 -4.00 5.60
C GLN A 335 11.85 -3.84 6.43
N ALA A 336 10.71 -3.56 5.77
CA ALA A 336 9.41 -3.39 6.38
C ALA A 336 8.33 -4.08 5.53
N PRO A 337 8.34 -5.43 5.45
CA PRO A 337 7.37 -6.16 4.65
C PRO A 337 5.95 -5.97 5.21
N GLY A 338 4.94 -5.90 4.32
CA GLY A 338 3.55 -5.64 4.69
C GLY A 338 3.23 -4.22 5.15
N LEU A 339 4.23 -3.33 5.29
CA LEU A 339 4.00 -1.96 5.74
C LEU A 339 3.77 -1.02 4.55
N VAL A 340 2.54 -0.56 4.38
CA VAL A 340 2.17 0.49 3.42
C VAL A 340 2.06 1.81 4.16
N THR A 341 2.60 2.90 3.60
CA THR A 341 2.59 4.21 4.27
C THR A 341 2.03 5.31 3.38
N THR A 342 1.49 6.37 3.97
CA THR A 342 1.14 7.62 3.28
C THR A 342 1.56 8.82 4.12
N LYS A 343 1.66 9.99 3.49
CA LYS A 343 1.74 11.26 4.21
C LYS A 343 0.35 11.87 4.32
N PHE A 344 -0.05 12.16 5.55
CA PHE A 344 -1.16 13.05 5.82
C PHE A 344 -0.65 14.48 5.89
N TYR A 345 -1.30 15.39 5.17
CA TYR A 345 -1.06 16.82 5.23
C TYR A 345 -2.27 17.52 5.83
N THR A 346 -2.00 18.53 6.64
CA THR A 346 -3.05 19.40 7.21
C THR A 346 -3.66 20.35 6.17
N SER A 347 -2.99 20.57 5.04
CA SER A 347 -3.58 21.28 3.89
C SER A 347 -4.70 20.44 3.27
N GLY A 348 -5.85 21.05 3.02
CA GLY A 348 -7.01 20.39 2.41
C GLY A 348 -8.30 20.86 3.04
N ASP A 349 -9.26 19.94 3.16
CA ASP A 349 -10.56 20.18 3.79
C ASP A 349 -10.35 20.63 5.26
N TRP A 350 -11.02 21.71 5.68
CA TRP A 350 -10.96 22.24 7.04
C TRP A 350 -12.19 23.13 7.30
N PRO A 351 -12.72 23.16 8.53
CA PRO A 351 -12.33 22.35 9.69
C PRO A 351 -12.88 20.91 9.62
N PRO A 352 -12.44 20.02 10.52
CA PRO A 352 -13.16 18.78 10.80
C PRO A 352 -14.59 19.08 11.29
N LYS A 353 -15.45 18.07 11.33
CA LYS A 353 -16.85 18.27 11.68
C LYS A 353 -16.98 18.56 13.18
N GLU A 354 -17.75 19.59 13.52
CA GLU A 354 -18.12 19.89 14.91
C GLU A 354 -19.09 18.82 15.44
N VAL A 355 -18.89 18.42 16.68
CA VAL A 355 -19.62 17.31 17.32
C VAL A 355 -20.17 17.70 18.68
N SER A 356 -21.26 17.08 19.10
CA SER A 356 -21.80 17.32 20.45
C SER A 356 -20.91 16.67 21.50
N PRO A 357 -20.56 17.33 22.63
CA PRO A 357 -19.65 16.79 23.63
C PRO A 357 -20.14 15.45 24.23
N LEU A 358 -19.21 14.53 24.48
CA LEU A 358 -19.48 13.30 25.24
C LEU A 358 -19.56 13.58 26.75
N VAL A 359 -20.11 12.62 27.49
CA VAL A 359 -20.10 12.69 28.97
C VAL A 359 -18.65 12.69 29.48
N GLY A 360 -18.29 13.73 30.24
CA GLY A 360 -16.94 13.90 30.78
C GLY A 360 -15.94 14.53 29.81
N GLU A 361 -16.37 14.88 28.61
CA GLU A 361 -15.63 15.74 27.70
C GLU A 361 -15.72 17.21 28.16
N PRO A 362 -14.60 17.96 28.19
CA PRO A 362 -14.62 19.39 28.45
C PRO A 362 -15.51 20.13 27.44
N ASP A 363 -16.44 20.93 27.96
CA ASP A 363 -17.26 21.85 27.17
C ASP A 363 -16.88 23.28 27.55
N HIS A 364 -16.39 24.02 26.56
CA HIS A 364 -15.90 25.38 26.68
C HIS A 364 -16.82 26.38 25.96
N GLY A 365 -18.13 26.21 26.14
CA GLY A 365 -19.15 27.12 25.60
C GLY A 365 -19.58 26.75 24.19
N GLY A 366 -19.71 25.44 23.93
CA GLY A 366 -20.04 24.86 22.63
C GLY A 366 -18.84 24.22 21.94
N ASN A 367 -17.61 24.60 22.31
CA ASN A 367 -16.39 23.98 21.83
C ASN A 367 -15.98 22.80 22.72
N ASN A 368 -15.51 21.72 22.09
CA ASN A 368 -14.99 20.55 22.78
C ASN A 368 -13.81 19.91 22.04
N PRO A 369 -12.98 19.09 22.72
CA PRO A 369 -11.79 18.49 22.13
C PRO A 369 -12.00 17.79 20.79
N ARG A 370 -13.14 17.09 20.59
CA ARG A 370 -13.42 16.35 19.35
C ARG A 370 -13.85 17.19 18.16
N ASP A 371 -14.22 18.46 18.33
CA ASP A 371 -14.49 19.36 17.19
C ASP A 371 -13.28 19.54 16.26
N MET A 372 -12.09 19.17 16.75
CA MET A 372 -10.84 19.21 16.00
C MET A 372 -10.19 17.82 15.87
N LEU A 373 -10.94 16.74 16.12
CA LEU A 373 -10.50 15.39 15.83
C LEU A 373 -10.72 15.11 14.33
N VAL A 374 -9.76 14.41 13.72
CA VAL A 374 -9.78 14.04 12.31
C VAL A 374 -9.74 12.54 12.19
N THR A 375 -10.78 11.95 11.62
CA THR A 375 -10.85 10.54 11.23
C THR A 375 -10.14 10.29 9.91
N VAL A 376 -9.20 9.35 9.93
CA VAL A 376 -8.47 8.84 8.76
C VAL A 376 -8.68 7.33 8.68
N ILE A 377 -9.16 6.83 7.54
CA ILE A 377 -9.30 5.38 7.32
C ILE A 377 -8.31 4.89 6.28
N ALA A 378 -7.86 3.65 6.48
CA ALA A 378 -7.07 2.89 5.51
C ALA A 378 -7.90 1.71 5.02
N VAL A 379 -7.92 1.47 3.71
CA VAL A 379 -8.75 0.47 3.06
C VAL A 379 -7.90 -0.42 2.18
N SER A 380 -8.05 -1.74 2.29
CA SER A 380 -7.24 -2.72 1.57
C SER A 380 -8.04 -3.96 1.18
N PRO A 381 -7.78 -4.60 0.04
CA PRO A 381 -8.38 -5.89 -0.26
C PRO A 381 -7.84 -6.98 0.69
N GLY A 382 -8.72 -7.85 1.18
CA GLY A 382 -8.34 -8.94 2.07
C GLY A 382 -9.49 -9.87 2.43
N GLU A 383 -9.36 -10.56 3.56
CA GLU A 383 -10.41 -11.37 4.17
C GLU A 383 -10.78 -10.91 5.56
N GLU A 384 -12.04 -11.11 5.90
CA GLU A 384 -12.51 -11.01 7.26
C GLU A 384 -11.81 -12.01 8.18
N SER A 385 -11.70 -11.63 9.45
CA SER A 385 -11.11 -12.51 10.45
C SER A 385 -12.13 -13.52 10.95
N PHE A 386 -11.66 -14.73 11.28
CA PHE A 386 -12.49 -15.74 11.91
C PHE A 386 -11.72 -16.50 12.99
N TYR A 387 -12.46 -17.11 13.89
CA TYR A 387 -11.93 -17.84 15.03
C TYR A 387 -12.03 -19.35 14.76
N ASP A 388 -10.96 -19.91 14.21
CA ASP A 388 -10.84 -21.34 13.86
C ASP A 388 -11.06 -22.24 15.10
N GLY A 389 -12.01 -23.16 14.99
CA GLY A 389 -12.45 -24.05 16.07
C GLY A 389 -13.48 -23.46 17.06
N SER A 390 -14.05 -22.29 16.77
CA SER A 390 -15.04 -21.63 17.64
C SER A 390 -16.49 -22.05 17.35
N GLY A 391 -17.40 -21.63 18.22
CA GLY A 391 -18.85 -21.80 17.99
C GLY A 391 -19.26 -23.26 17.80
N ALA A 392 -19.97 -23.55 16.70
CA ALA A 392 -20.49 -24.89 16.41
C ALA A 392 -19.48 -25.84 15.75
N SER A 393 -18.28 -25.36 15.36
CA SER A 393 -17.24 -26.24 14.79
C SER A 393 -16.57 -27.14 15.84
N ASN A 394 -16.89 -26.95 17.13
CA ASN A 394 -16.48 -27.81 18.25
C ASN A 394 -14.97 -28.08 18.32
N GLY A 395 -14.15 -27.06 18.03
CA GLY A 395 -12.70 -27.17 18.07
C GLY A 395 -12.05 -27.77 16.82
N ASN A 396 -12.78 -27.90 15.71
CA ASN A 396 -12.17 -28.22 14.41
C ASN A 396 -11.27 -27.06 13.99
N LYS A 397 -9.95 -27.26 14.00
CA LYS A 397 -8.96 -26.23 13.64
C LYS A 397 -8.29 -26.58 12.33
N ASN A 398 -8.93 -26.20 11.23
CA ASN A 398 -8.50 -26.58 9.88
C ASN A 398 -7.90 -25.42 9.10
N GLY A 399 -7.85 -24.22 9.71
CA GLY A 399 -7.32 -23.01 9.10
C GLY A 399 -8.21 -22.41 8.01
N LYS A 400 -9.47 -22.81 7.91
CA LYS A 400 -10.50 -22.25 7.02
C LYS A 400 -11.74 -21.96 7.85
N TRP A 401 -12.49 -20.94 7.45
CA TRP A 401 -13.77 -20.68 8.08
C TRP A 401 -14.72 -21.84 7.78
N ASP A 402 -15.22 -22.48 8.83
CA ASP A 402 -16.26 -23.50 8.77
C ASP A 402 -17.62 -22.89 9.17
N PRO A 403 -18.74 -23.28 8.53
CA PRO A 403 -20.07 -22.84 8.96
C PRO A 403 -20.30 -23.14 10.44
N GLY A 404 -20.62 -22.09 11.21
CA GLY A 404 -20.79 -22.19 12.66
C GLY A 404 -19.66 -21.56 13.48
N GLU A 405 -18.57 -21.16 12.85
CA GLU A 405 -17.48 -20.42 13.49
C GLU A 405 -17.79 -18.93 13.61
N TRP A 406 -17.26 -18.32 14.66
CA TRP A 406 -17.28 -16.88 14.85
C TRP A 406 -16.37 -16.20 13.85
N PHE A 407 -16.83 -15.05 13.34
CA PHE A 407 -16.05 -14.19 12.47
C PHE A 407 -16.32 -12.71 12.77
N VAL A 408 -15.48 -11.84 12.20
CA VAL A 408 -15.71 -10.40 12.19
C VAL A 408 -16.40 -10.05 10.88
N ASP A 409 -17.58 -9.45 10.97
CA ASP A 409 -18.39 -9.04 9.82
C ASP A 409 -18.21 -7.54 9.61
N LEU A 410 -17.58 -7.16 8.51
CA LEU A 410 -17.20 -5.79 8.20
C LEU A 410 -18.29 -5.11 7.36
N PRO A 411 -18.69 -3.86 7.71
CA PRO A 411 -19.46 -3.02 6.81
C PRO A 411 -18.61 -2.52 5.65
N GLU A 412 -19.29 -1.86 4.73
CA GLU A 412 -18.64 -0.92 3.83
C GLU A 412 -17.81 0.12 4.61
N PRO A 413 -16.58 0.43 4.14
CA PRO A 413 -15.74 1.42 4.79
C PRO A 413 -16.38 2.81 4.79
N PHE A 414 -16.29 3.52 5.91
CA PHE A 414 -16.76 4.91 6.00
C PHE A 414 -15.86 5.76 6.88
N VAL A 415 -15.86 7.06 6.61
CA VAL A 415 -15.20 8.07 7.43
C VAL A 415 -16.22 8.56 8.45
N ASP A 416 -16.09 8.08 9.67
CA ASP A 416 -16.90 8.53 10.81
C ASP A 416 -16.46 9.95 11.20
N SER A 417 -17.17 10.93 10.65
CA SER A 417 -16.88 12.33 10.87
C SER A 417 -17.47 12.86 12.17
N ASN A 418 -18.33 12.09 12.84
CA ASN A 418 -18.97 12.57 14.06
C ASN A 418 -18.58 11.80 15.33
N ASP A 419 -17.62 10.89 15.18
CA ASP A 419 -16.98 10.09 16.23
C ASP A 419 -17.96 9.25 17.06
N ASN A 420 -19.07 8.79 16.48
CA ASN A 420 -20.07 8.00 17.20
C ASN A 420 -19.92 6.49 17.00
N GLY A 421 -18.98 6.05 16.17
CA GLY A 421 -18.69 4.67 15.82
C GLY A 421 -19.71 4.02 14.88
N LEU A 422 -20.56 4.81 14.21
CA LEU A 422 -21.64 4.35 13.34
C LEU A 422 -21.66 5.17 12.04
N TYR A 423 -22.11 4.57 10.96
CA TYR A 423 -22.36 5.33 9.73
C TYR A 423 -23.61 6.19 9.88
N ASP A 424 -23.47 7.48 9.58
CA ASP A 424 -24.58 8.42 9.47
C ASP A 424 -24.78 8.91 8.03
N SER A 425 -26.04 9.24 7.73
CA SER A 425 -26.39 9.84 6.44
C SER A 425 -25.58 11.11 6.18
N GLY A 426 -24.83 11.12 5.08
CA GLY A 426 -24.00 12.24 4.65
C GLY A 426 -22.51 12.04 4.91
N GLU A 427 -22.11 10.97 5.58
CA GLU A 427 -20.71 10.61 5.73
C GLU A 427 -20.12 10.01 4.46
N LYS A 428 -18.81 10.22 4.26
CA LYS A 428 -18.07 9.66 3.13
C LYS A 428 -17.96 8.15 3.35
N PHE A 429 -18.33 7.36 2.35
CA PHE A 429 -18.15 5.90 2.38
C PHE A 429 -17.63 5.38 1.04
N ILE A 430 -17.10 4.16 1.06
CA ILE A 430 -16.72 3.42 -0.13
C ILE A 430 -17.78 2.36 -0.38
N ASP A 431 -18.51 2.53 -1.48
CA ASP A 431 -19.51 1.60 -1.98
C ASP A 431 -18.80 0.39 -2.63
N THR A 432 -19.09 -0.81 -2.14
CA THR A 432 -18.36 -2.04 -2.47
C THR A 432 -19.29 -3.15 -2.97
N GLU A 433 -18.71 -4.15 -3.62
CA GLU A 433 -19.46 -5.36 -3.95
C GLU A 433 -19.77 -6.17 -2.69
N ARG A 434 -21.00 -6.65 -2.59
CA ARG A 434 -21.49 -7.33 -1.38
C ARG A 434 -21.83 -8.80 -1.66
N LEU A 435 -21.31 -9.72 -0.86
CA LEU A 435 -21.71 -11.13 -0.92
C LEU A 435 -23.13 -11.32 -0.37
N ASN A 436 -23.97 -12.03 -1.13
CA ASN A 436 -25.25 -12.51 -0.64
C ASN A 436 -25.09 -13.94 -0.09
N CYS A 437 -25.25 -14.09 1.21
CA CYS A 437 -25.13 -15.36 1.92
C CYS A 437 -26.04 -16.48 1.41
N ALA A 438 -27.24 -16.13 0.97
CA ALA A 438 -28.23 -17.11 0.55
C ALA A 438 -27.94 -17.66 -0.86
N THR A 439 -27.35 -16.84 -1.74
CA THR A 439 -27.14 -17.19 -3.15
C THR A 439 -25.68 -17.42 -3.52
N GLY A 440 -24.72 -16.97 -2.69
CA GLY A 440 -23.29 -16.96 -2.99
C GLY A 440 -22.88 -15.98 -4.09
N GLN A 441 -23.80 -15.11 -4.53
CA GLN A 441 -23.54 -14.12 -5.60
C GLN A 441 -23.14 -12.77 -5.00
N ARG A 442 -22.26 -12.05 -5.69
CA ARG A 442 -21.93 -10.66 -5.37
C ARG A 442 -22.93 -9.70 -6.01
N ALA A 443 -23.51 -8.82 -5.21
CA ALA A 443 -24.26 -7.67 -5.67
C ALA A 443 -23.28 -6.54 -6.01
N ALA A 444 -23.57 -5.82 -7.10
CA ALA A 444 -22.79 -4.65 -7.48
C ALA A 444 -23.00 -3.49 -6.49
N PRO A 445 -22.04 -2.56 -6.40
CA PRO A 445 -22.17 -1.32 -5.62
C PRO A 445 -23.47 -0.59 -5.97
N ASN A 446 -24.20 -0.08 -4.98
CA ASN A 446 -25.58 0.38 -5.13
C ASN A 446 -25.80 1.88 -4.83
N GLY A 447 -24.75 2.59 -4.43
CA GLY A 447 -24.75 4.00 -4.07
C GLY A 447 -25.31 4.31 -2.67
N VAL A 448 -25.51 3.31 -1.82
CA VAL A 448 -26.00 3.42 -0.45
C VAL A 448 -25.05 2.64 0.45
N TRP A 449 -24.78 3.16 1.64
CA TRP A 449 -23.94 2.44 2.60
C TRP A 449 -24.63 1.16 3.07
N ASP A 450 -23.92 0.04 2.92
CA ASP A 450 -24.34 -1.27 3.39
C ASP A 450 -23.57 -1.68 4.66
N GLY A 451 -24.32 -2.00 5.72
CA GLY A 451 -23.74 -2.61 6.94
C GLY A 451 -23.32 -4.08 6.72
N PRO A 452 -22.67 -4.76 7.67
CA PRO A 452 -22.24 -6.15 7.56
C PRO A 452 -23.28 -7.13 6.96
N ASN A 453 -22.83 -8.17 6.25
CA ASN A 453 -23.72 -9.02 5.43
C ASN A 453 -24.20 -10.31 6.07
N GLY A 454 -23.70 -10.63 7.26
CA GLY A 454 -23.98 -11.87 7.97
C GLY A 454 -23.22 -13.07 7.41
N CYS A 455 -22.23 -12.85 6.55
CA CYS A 455 -21.35 -13.85 5.97
C CYS A 455 -19.91 -13.58 6.31
N TRP A 456 -19.12 -14.64 6.45
CA TRP A 456 -17.68 -14.49 6.36
C TRP A 456 -17.28 -14.23 4.91
N ASP A 457 -16.66 -13.08 4.66
CA ASP A 457 -16.13 -12.71 3.36
C ASP A 457 -14.63 -13.02 3.24
N GLY A 458 -14.32 -14.08 2.50
CA GLY A 458 -12.94 -14.41 2.12
C GLY A 458 -12.32 -13.46 1.11
N ASP A 459 -13.11 -12.54 0.53
CA ASP A 459 -12.65 -11.49 -0.36
C ASP A 459 -13.52 -10.24 -0.20
N THR A 460 -12.99 -9.24 0.50
CA THR A 460 -13.69 -7.99 0.84
C THR A 460 -12.71 -6.83 0.98
N GLN A 461 -13.22 -5.63 1.27
CA GLN A 461 -12.42 -4.47 1.65
C GLN A 461 -12.26 -4.42 3.17
N LEU A 462 -11.05 -4.72 3.63
CA LEU A 462 -10.64 -4.46 5.00
C LEU A 462 -10.52 -2.96 5.21
N TRP A 463 -10.94 -2.48 6.37
CA TRP A 463 -10.77 -1.08 6.70
C TRP A 463 -10.67 -0.86 8.21
N HIS A 464 -9.79 0.06 8.60
CA HIS A 464 -9.58 0.46 9.99
C HIS A 464 -9.34 1.97 10.04
N SER A 465 -9.74 2.57 11.15
CA SER A 465 -9.58 4.00 11.42
C SER A 465 -8.35 4.30 12.28
N THR A 466 -7.79 5.48 12.09
CA THR A 466 -6.90 6.16 13.03
C THR A 466 -7.28 7.64 13.08
N HIS A 467 -6.75 8.37 14.04
CA HIS A 467 -7.18 9.74 14.27
C HIS A 467 -5.99 10.71 14.34
N ILE A 468 -6.26 11.99 14.11
CA ILE A 468 -5.31 13.09 14.32
C ILE A 468 -6.09 14.25 14.94
N VAL A 469 -5.59 14.85 16.02
CA VAL A 469 -6.20 16.06 16.60
C VAL A 469 -5.47 17.32 16.11
N TYR A 470 -6.25 18.31 15.67
CA TYR A 470 -5.79 19.63 15.30
C TYR A 470 -5.83 20.55 16.51
N THR A 471 -4.70 21.16 16.86
CA THR A 471 -4.58 21.95 18.08
C THR A 471 -3.92 23.30 17.83
N GLY A 472 -4.06 24.18 18.80
CA GLY A 472 -3.48 25.52 18.78
C GLY A 472 -4.53 26.61 18.65
N PHE A 473 -4.07 27.85 18.77
CA PHE A 473 -4.92 29.03 18.87
C PHE A 473 -4.40 30.13 17.95
N SER A 474 -5.32 30.99 17.51
CA SER A 474 -5.04 32.19 16.71
C SER A 474 -6.18 33.17 16.86
N SER A 475 -6.06 34.39 16.31
CA SER A 475 -7.18 35.33 16.35
C SER A 475 -8.39 34.85 15.54
N VAL A 476 -8.20 33.92 14.61
CA VAL A 476 -9.26 33.33 13.77
C VAL A 476 -9.91 32.12 14.41
N VAL A 477 -9.13 31.20 14.99
CA VAL A 477 -9.65 29.97 15.60
C VAL A 477 -10.24 30.23 16.99
N GLY A 478 -9.67 31.17 17.74
CA GLY A 478 -10.11 31.54 19.07
C GLY A 478 -8.96 31.74 20.05
N ALA A 479 -9.24 32.43 21.14
CA ALA A 479 -8.27 32.67 22.21
C ALA A 479 -8.02 31.40 23.03
N PRO A 480 -6.78 31.14 23.48
CA PRO A 480 -6.47 30.01 24.34
C PRO A 480 -7.17 30.15 25.70
N ILE A 481 -7.45 29.01 26.31
CA ILE A 481 -8.07 28.93 27.64
C ILE A 481 -6.96 28.87 28.68
N VAL A 482 -7.03 29.73 29.68
CA VAL A 482 -5.97 29.88 30.70
C VAL A 482 -6.59 29.86 32.09
N THR A 483 -6.13 28.96 32.94
CA THR A 483 -6.53 28.92 34.35
C THR A 483 -5.33 28.90 35.29
N PHE A 484 -5.42 29.66 36.38
CA PHE A 484 -4.42 29.72 37.45
C PHE A 484 -4.98 28.97 38.67
N SER A 485 -4.12 28.21 39.36
CA SER A 485 -4.52 27.46 40.55
C SER A 485 -3.38 27.44 41.60
N PRO A 486 -3.55 28.09 42.77
CA PRO A 486 -4.63 29.03 43.07
C PRO A 486 -4.56 30.28 42.17
N ASP A 487 -5.71 30.83 41.77
CA ASP A 487 -5.74 32.13 41.07
C ASP A 487 -5.69 33.27 42.11
N PRO A 488 -4.63 34.11 42.11
CA PRO A 488 -4.56 35.26 43.01
C PRO A 488 -5.51 36.40 42.61
N GLY A 489 -6.23 36.26 41.50
CA GLY A 489 -7.09 37.28 40.93
C GLY A 489 -6.32 38.56 40.57
N VAL A 490 -7.03 39.69 40.58
CA VAL A 490 -6.45 41.01 40.27
C VAL A 490 -5.47 41.50 41.33
N ALA A 491 -5.58 41.01 42.57
CA ALA A 491 -4.68 41.39 43.67
C ALA A 491 -3.25 40.87 43.43
N GLY A 492 -3.11 39.73 42.76
CA GLY A 492 -1.80 39.14 42.48
C GLY A 492 -1.19 38.43 43.69
N PHE A 493 0.05 37.97 43.52
CA PHE A 493 0.79 37.28 44.58
C PHE A 493 1.51 38.28 45.47
N ASP A 494 1.47 38.07 46.80
CA ASP A 494 2.31 38.80 47.76
C ASP A 494 3.30 37.82 48.40
N ILE A 495 4.60 38.07 48.18
CA ILE A 495 5.68 37.19 48.61
C ILE A 495 6.50 37.90 49.70
N PRO A 496 6.48 37.38 50.94
CA PRO A 496 7.32 37.91 52.01
C PRO A 496 8.82 37.80 51.69
N LYS A 497 9.64 38.59 52.38
CA LYS A 497 11.10 38.50 52.32
C LYS A 497 11.58 37.06 52.61
N GLY A 498 12.33 36.48 51.67
CA GLY A 498 12.80 35.08 51.75
C GLY A 498 11.68 34.03 51.75
N GLY A 499 10.43 34.43 51.51
CA GLY A 499 9.29 33.54 51.37
C GLY A 499 9.23 32.88 50.00
N GLU A 500 8.42 31.82 49.90
CA GLU A 500 8.20 31.06 48.68
C GLU A 500 6.70 30.81 48.53
N THR A 501 6.20 30.86 47.29
CA THR A 501 4.87 30.33 46.93
C THR A 501 4.93 29.62 45.59
N SER A 502 3.97 28.74 45.35
CA SER A 502 3.82 28.07 44.06
C SER A 502 2.38 28.13 43.57
N PHE A 503 2.21 28.16 42.26
CA PHE A 503 0.92 28.07 41.59
C PHE A 503 1.05 27.27 40.30
N SER A 504 -0.04 26.63 39.88
CA SER A 504 -0.15 25.97 38.59
C SER A 504 -0.85 26.88 37.58
N VAL A 505 -0.41 26.83 36.34
CA VAL A 505 -1.09 27.41 35.18
C VAL A 505 -1.43 26.29 34.22
N ARG A 506 -2.69 26.22 33.81
CA ARG A 506 -3.16 25.36 32.72
C ARG A 506 -3.41 26.20 31.49
N VAL A 507 -2.98 25.70 30.34
CA VAL A 507 -3.31 26.26 29.02
C VAL A 507 -3.82 25.18 28.10
N SER A 508 -4.98 25.43 27.50
CA SER A 508 -5.53 24.69 26.37
C SER A 508 -5.74 25.63 25.18
N ASP A 509 -5.97 25.05 24.02
CA ASP A 509 -6.54 25.79 22.90
C ASP A 509 -8.04 26.09 23.14
N PRO A 510 -8.75 26.79 22.22
CA PRO A 510 -10.16 27.16 22.40
C PRO A 510 -11.12 25.99 22.51
N PHE A 511 -10.68 24.77 22.23
CA PHE A 511 -11.45 23.53 22.26
C PHE A 511 -11.12 22.68 23.50
N GLY A 512 -10.21 23.15 24.37
CA GLY A 512 -9.76 22.36 25.53
C GLY A 512 -8.66 21.36 25.19
N ASN A 513 -8.17 21.33 23.94
CA ASN A 513 -7.14 20.38 23.55
C ASN A 513 -5.77 20.76 24.12
N GLN A 514 -4.94 19.73 24.30
CA GLN A 514 -3.51 19.90 24.61
C GLN A 514 -2.77 20.48 23.42
N LEU A 515 -1.90 21.44 23.68
CA LEU A 515 -1.12 22.09 22.62
C LEU A 515 -0.14 21.08 22.00
N SER A 516 -0.11 21.05 20.66
CA SER A 516 0.75 20.18 19.85
C SER A 516 2.24 20.29 20.19
N PRO A 517 3.01 19.21 19.97
CA PRO A 517 4.45 19.11 20.23
C PRO A 517 5.38 19.91 19.33
N ASP A 518 4.92 21.04 18.77
CA ASP A 518 5.70 21.91 17.89
C ASP A 518 6.74 22.73 18.65
N THR A 519 7.64 22.04 19.37
CA THR A 519 8.63 22.57 20.30
C THR A 519 8.03 23.53 21.33
N ALA A 520 6.83 23.21 21.81
CA ALA A 520 6.14 23.96 22.85
C ALA A 520 7.03 24.10 24.09
N ASN A 521 7.26 25.33 24.53
CA ASN A 521 8.04 25.66 25.71
C ASN A 521 7.22 26.53 26.67
N ILE A 522 7.48 26.33 27.96
CA ILE A 522 6.91 27.11 29.04
C ILE A 522 8.06 27.76 29.81
N THR A 523 8.00 29.08 29.94
CA THR A 523 8.96 29.86 30.73
C THR A 523 8.22 30.75 31.71
N ALA A 524 8.87 31.09 32.83
CA ALA A 524 8.32 32.00 33.81
C ALA A 524 9.38 33.05 34.17
N ALA A 525 8.96 34.30 34.26
CA ALA A 525 9.81 35.43 34.61
C ALA A 525 9.05 36.42 35.47
N VAL A 526 9.76 37.16 36.32
CA VAL A 526 9.21 38.28 37.08
C VAL A 526 9.71 39.59 36.51
N THR A 527 8.90 40.64 36.53
CA THR A 527 9.30 41.99 36.09
C THR A 527 9.75 42.89 37.24
N THR A 528 9.62 42.42 38.48
CA THR A 528 10.10 43.12 39.68
C THR A 528 11.61 42.99 39.80
N SER A 529 12.26 44.00 40.37
CA SER A 529 13.69 43.98 40.72
C SER A 529 14.01 43.03 41.88
N LYS A 530 12.99 42.42 42.50
CA LYS A 530 13.14 41.50 43.62
C LYS A 530 12.44 40.18 43.35
N GLY A 531 13.15 39.09 43.64
CA GLY A 531 12.62 37.74 43.56
C GLY A 531 12.87 37.07 42.22
N THR A 532 12.46 35.81 42.12
CA THR A 532 12.62 34.99 40.91
C THR A 532 11.36 34.17 40.66
N ALA A 533 11.11 33.85 39.38
CA ALA A 533 10.14 32.84 38.99
C ALA A 533 10.90 31.70 38.30
N THR A 534 10.53 30.48 38.63
CA THR A 534 11.05 29.27 37.99
C THR A 534 9.91 28.33 37.69
N VAL A 535 9.85 27.81 36.47
CA VAL A 535 8.98 26.67 36.17
C VAL A 535 9.62 25.44 36.80
N THR A 536 8.99 24.90 37.84
CA THR A 536 9.52 23.75 38.60
C THR A 536 9.03 22.43 38.04
N GLU A 537 7.84 22.43 37.45
CA GLU A 537 7.26 21.27 36.80
C GLU A 537 6.56 21.70 35.52
N LYS A 538 6.72 20.89 34.47
CA LYS A 538 5.97 21.01 33.21
C LYS A 538 5.23 19.72 33.01
N ASP A 539 4.06 19.80 32.39
CA ASP A 539 3.35 18.63 31.94
C ASP A 539 4.27 17.71 31.14
N ALA A 540 4.35 16.44 31.52
CA ALA A 540 5.14 15.47 30.77
C ALA A 540 4.56 15.24 29.36
N THR A 541 3.29 15.58 29.14
CA THR A 541 2.66 15.53 27.82
C THR A 541 2.89 16.80 27.00
N LEU A 542 3.59 17.80 27.56
CA LEU A 542 4.05 18.93 26.77
C LEU A 542 5.09 18.40 25.78
N ASN A 543 4.78 18.54 24.50
CA ASN A 543 5.51 17.89 23.42
C ASN A 543 5.34 16.37 23.25
N SER A 544 4.34 15.75 23.88
CA SER A 544 3.99 14.36 23.53
C SER A 544 3.10 14.30 22.29
N ARG A 545 3.20 13.17 21.59
CA ARG A 545 2.36 12.84 20.43
C ARG A 545 1.05 12.19 20.89
N THR A 546 0.32 12.83 21.80
CA THR A 546 -0.91 12.27 22.39
C THR A 546 -2.12 13.13 22.06
N TYR A 547 -3.29 12.51 21.92
CA TYR A 547 -4.54 13.21 21.63
C TYR A 547 -5.03 14.13 22.74
N GLY A 548 -4.65 13.87 24.00
CA GLY A 548 -5.36 14.47 25.14
C GLY A 548 -6.69 13.78 25.46
N MET A 549 -6.98 12.67 24.77
CA MET A 549 -8.09 11.74 25.01
C MET A 549 -7.59 10.30 24.74
N THR A 550 -8.37 9.31 25.18
CA THR A 550 -8.11 7.90 24.90
C THR A 550 -9.03 7.42 23.80
N ILE A 551 -8.45 6.92 22.72
CA ILE A 551 -9.16 6.24 21.63
C ILE A 551 -8.78 4.77 21.70
N SER A 552 -9.75 3.93 22.05
CA SER A 552 -9.57 2.48 22.17
C SER A 552 -10.32 1.77 21.07
N HIS A 553 -9.67 0.85 20.38
CA HIS A 553 -10.29 -0.03 19.40
C HIS A 553 -10.51 -1.40 20.04
N GLU A 554 -11.72 -1.92 19.94
CA GLU A 554 -12.10 -3.20 20.51
C GLU A 554 -13.13 -3.93 19.64
N ARG A 555 -13.16 -5.25 19.77
CA ARG A 555 -14.17 -6.08 19.12
C ARG A 555 -15.38 -6.21 20.02
N ARG A 556 -16.54 -5.85 19.48
CA ARG A 556 -17.83 -5.95 20.16
C ARG A 556 -18.72 -6.94 19.44
N GLU A 557 -19.46 -7.74 20.20
CA GLU A 557 -20.57 -8.50 19.64
C GLU A 557 -21.67 -7.49 19.31
N VAL A 558 -22.25 -7.61 18.12
CA VAL A 558 -23.27 -6.67 17.65
C VAL A 558 -24.47 -7.43 17.07
N GLU A 559 -25.66 -6.87 17.20
CA GLU A 559 -26.90 -7.42 16.63
C GLU A 559 -27.50 -6.42 15.63
N PRO A 560 -28.18 -6.86 14.54
CA PRO A 560 -28.82 -5.94 13.61
C PRO A 560 -29.79 -5.00 14.33
N ALA A 561 -29.63 -3.69 14.17
CA ALA A 561 -30.59 -2.74 14.71
C ALA A 561 -31.90 -2.78 13.89
N ALA A 562 -33.04 -2.54 14.55
CA ALA A 562 -34.32 -2.44 13.86
C ALA A 562 -34.36 -1.14 13.03
N GLY A 563 -34.34 -1.28 11.69
CA GLY A 563 -34.31 -0.15 10.74
C GLY A 563 -32.88 0.21 10.35
N GLN A 564 -32.49 -0.15 9.11
CA GLN A 564 -31.21 0.21 8.48
C GLN A 564 -30.82 1.70 8.69
N PRO A 565 -29.52 2.05 8.77
CA PRO A 565 -28.34 1.19 8.85
C PRO A 565 -27.72 1.20 10.27
N GLY A 566 -27.41 0.04 10.84
CA GLY A 566 -26.65 -0.01 12.09
C GLY A 566 -26.78 -1.31 12.88
N TYR A 567 -25.89 -1.48 13.86
CA TYR A 567 -25.92 -2.60 14.78
C TYR A 567 -25.94 -2.10 16.21
N LYS A 568 -26.72 -2.77 17.05
CA LYS A 568 -26.73 -2.54 18.48
C LYS A 568 -25.60 -3.34 19.11
N ASP A 569 -24.79 -2.65 19.92
CA ASP A 569 -23.79 -3.29 20.78
C ASP A 569 -24.49 -4.17 21.80
N VAL A 570 -24.12 -5.45 21.86
CA VAL A 570 -24.68 -6.40 22.84
C VAL A 570 -23.66 -6.81 23.90
N GLY A 571 -22.42 -6.36 23.78
CA GLY A 571 -21.36 -6.62 24.76
C GLY A 571 -20.00 -6.95 24.13
N PRO A 572 -19.05 -7.42 24.95
CA PRO A 572 -17.74 -7.84 24.47
C PRO A 572 -17.88 -9.06 23.55
N CYS A 573 -17.06 -9.10 22.49
CA CYS A 573 -16.96 -10.26 21.62
C CYS A 573 -16.61 -11.53 22.42
N ASN A 574 -17.54 -12.50 22.48
CA ASN A 574 -17.36 -13.75 23.22
C ASN A 574 -17.31 -14.95 22.28
N ILE A 575 -16.12 -15.23 21.75
CA ILE A 575 -15.85 -16.32 20.81
C ILE A 575 -16.09 -17.73 21.38
N ASN A 576 -16.24 -17.85 22.70
CA ASN A 576 -16.53 -19.13 23.38
C ASN A 576 -18.03 -19.36 23.58
N LYS A 577 -18.89 -18.39 23.21
CA LYS A 577 -20.33 -18.52 23.30
C LYS A 577 -20.80 -19.56 22.25
N PRO A 578 -21.57 -20.58 22.65
CA PRO A 578 -22.08 -21.59 21.71
C PRO A 578 -22.96 -20.96 20.64
N VAL A 579 -22.75 -21.32 19.38
CA VAL A 579 -23.62 -20.95 18.26
C VAL A 579 -24.66 -22.06 18.10
N THR A 580 -25.92 -21.79 18.46
CA THR A 580 -26.99 -22.82 18.50
C THR A 580 -27.74 -23.00 17.18
N GLU A 581 -27.45 -22.21 16.14
CA GLU A 581 -28.05 -22.34 14.81
C GLU A 581 -27.06 -23.05 13.85
N THR A 582 -27.55 -24.03 13.09
CA THR A 582 -26.75 -24.89 12.18
C THR A 582 -26.29 -24.21 10.89
N THR A 583 -26.76 -22.99 10.65
CA THR A 583 -26.37 -22.10 9.55
C THR A 583 -26.09 -20.76 10.21
N ALA A 584 -24.83 -20.46 10.50
CA ALA A 584 -24.45 -19.25 11.23
C ALA A 584 -25.03 -18.01 10.53
N SER A 585 -26.01 -17.37 11.18
CA SER A 585 -26.60 -16.11 10.70
C SER A 585 -26.65 -15.03 11.78
N LYS A 586 -26.01 -15.24 12.96
CA LYS A 586 -26.23 -14.40 14.17
C LYS A 586 -25.10 -14.30 15.19
N ALA A 587 -23.85 -14.66 14.87
CA ALA A 587 -22.75 -14.57 15.84
C ALA A 587 -21.48 -14.03 15.17
N TRP A 588 -21.40 -12.72 15.07
CA TRP A 588 -20.22 -12.02 14.57
C TRP A 588 -19.78 -10.93 15.55
N CYS A 589 -18.53 -10.56 15.43
CA CYS A 589 -17.96 -9.40 16.10
C CYS A 589 -17.75 -8.27 15.10
N GLN A 590 -17.71 -7.03 15.58
CA GLN A 590 -17.39 -5.87 14.78
C GLN A 590 -16.31 -5.07 15.50
N TRP A 591 -15.37 -4.51 14.73
CA TRP A 591 -14.47 -3.50 15.26
C TRP A 591 -15.24 -2.24 15.59
N ARG A 592 -14.99 -1.70 16.78
CA ARG A 592 -15.49 -0.41 17.23
C ARG A 592 -14.36 0.35 17.87
N TYR A 593 -14.43 1.67 17.76
CA TYR A 593 -13.63 2.54 18.59
C TYR A 593 -14.50 3.30 19.58
N THR A 594 -13.91 3.64 20.72
CA THR A 594 -14.55 4.49 21.73
C THR A 594 -13.60 5.61 22.10
N VAL A 595 -14.14 6.81 22.24
CA VAL A 595 -13.40 7.97 22.75
C VAL A 595 -13.79 8.20 24.22
N SER A 596 -12.78 8.32 25.09
CA SER A 596 -12.97 8.50 26.52
C SER A 596 -11.78 9.22 27.17
N SER A 597 -11.85 9.45 28.48
CA SER A 597 -10.71 9.90 29.30
C SER A 597 -10.05 11.17 28.77
N PHE A 598 -10.83 12.25 28.71
CA PHE A 598 -10.40 13.54 28.20
C PHE A 598 -9.52 14.29 29.19
N ARG A 599 -8.60 15.10 28.66
CA ARG A 599 -7.69 15.94 29.42
C ARG A 599 -7.67 17.34 28.85
N ASP A 600 -8.07 18.29 29.69
CA ASP A 600 -8.18 19.71 29.33
C ASP A 600 -6.80 20.39 29.40
N GLY A 601 -6.15 20.59 28.26
CA GLY A 601 -4.89 21.34 28.16
C GLY A 601 -3.67 20.77 28.90
N ASN A 602 -2.60 21.56 28.94
CA ASN A 602 -1.31 21.25 29.57
C ASN A 602 -1.10 22.10 30.83
N ASN A 603 -0.51 21.51 31.87
CA ASN A 603 -0.19 22.19 33.13
C ASN A 603 1.30 22.58 33.25
N ALA A 604 1.57 23.65 33.98
CA ALA A 604 2.91 23.93 34.50
C ALA A 604 2.83 24.48 35.92
N THR A 605 3.74 24.06 36.78
CA THR A 605 3.89 24.60 38.14
C THR A 605 5.01 25.64 38.13
N VAL A 606 4.68 26.83 38.63
CA VAL A 606 5.58 27.97 38.75
C VAL A 606 5.81 28.26 40.22
N ARG A 607 7.08 28.32 40.59
CA ARG A 607 7.53 28.71 41.92
C ARG A 607 8.05 30.14 41.90
N LEU A 608 7.60 30.93 42.86
CA LEU A 608 8.02 32.30 43.10
C LEU A 608 8.81 32.38 44.39
N ASN A 609 9.96 33.04 44.34
CA ASN A 609 10.82 33.23 45.52
C ASN A 609 11.00 34.72 45.79
N GLY A 610 10.85 35.12 47.05
CA GLY A 610 11.18 36.46 47.52
C GLY A 610 12.69 36.68 47.62
N ASN A 611 13.13 37.93 47.48
CA ASN A 611 14.53 38.27 47.72
C ASN A 611 14.84 38.20 49.24
N THR A 612 16.09 37.89 49.61
CA THR A 612 16.56 37.86 51.00
C THR A 612 17.11 39.22 51.47
N ALA A 613 17.30 40.19 50.56
CA ALA A 613 17.80 41.53 50.89
C ALA A 613 16.78 42.37 51.68
N ALA A 614 17.24 43.06 52.73
CA ALA A 614 16.42 43.93 53.57
C ALA A 614 16.21 45.34 52.94
N THR A 615 15.38 45.41 51.90
CA THR A 615 15.06 46.65 51.17
C THR A 615 13.54 46.84 51.06
N ALA A 616 13.05 48.02 50.67
CA ALA A 616 11.60 48.28 50.55
C ALA A 616 10.93 47.41 49.46
N ALA A 617 9.67 47.00 49.66
CA ALA A 617 8.94 46.11 48.74
C ALA A 617 8.96 46.59 47.28
N SER A 618 8.94 45.66 46.33
CA SER A 618 8.95 45.92 44.89
C SER A 618 7.75 45.24 44.23
N SER A 619 7.03 46.01 43.41
CA SER A 619 5.83 45.55 42.69
C SER A 619 6.13 45.36 41.20
N GLY A 620 5.51 44.35 40.60
CA GLY A 620 5.66 43.99 39.20
C GLY A 620 4.63 42.93 38.80
N ARG A 621 5.03 42.05 37.89
CA ARG A 621 4.21 40.93 37.41
C ARG A 621 5.01 39.64 37.41
N VAL A 622 4.32 38.53 37.57
CA VAL A 622 4.80 37.22 37.09
C VAL A 622 4.22 37.01 35.69
N ASN A 623 5.10 36.75 34.73
CA ASN A 623 4.77 36.40 33.36
C ASN A 623 5.06 34.90 33.17
N VAL A 624 4.07 34.16 32.70
CA VAL A 624 4.22 32.77 32.25
C VAL A 624 3.99 32.76 30.74
N THR A 625 5.01 32.36 30.00
CA THR A 625 4.98 32.36 28.54
C THR A 625 4.94 30.94 28.03
N PHE A 626 3.89 30.61 27.27
CA PHE A 626 3.71 29.40 26.50
C PHE A 626 4.04 29.75 25.04
N GLY A 627 5.02 29.12 24.43
CA GLY A 627 5.38 29.41 23.04
C GLY A 627 5.69 28.16 22.25
N ASN A 628 5.43 28.20 20.95
CA ASN A 628 5.86 27.21 19.96
C ASN A 628 6.61 27.93 18.83
N THR A 629 6.91 27.23 17.73
CA THR A 629 7.69 27.82 16.61
C THR A 629 7.02 29.02 15.93
N ARG A 630 5.69 29.18 16.04
CA ARG A 630 4.89 30.19 15.30
C ARG A 630 4.21 31.22 16.18
N SER A 631 3.94 30.90 17.44
CA SER A 631 3.08 31.68 18.32
C SER A 631 3.60 31.63 19.75
N SER A 632 3.36 32.72 20.48
CA SER A 632 3.63 32.78 21.92
C SER A 632 2.51 33.49 22.64
N LEU A 633 2.08 32.91 23.73
CA LEU A 633 1.10 33.43 24.67
C LEU A 633 1.80 33.75 25.99
N THR A 634 1.81 35.02 26.38
CA THR A 634 2.25 35.42 27.72
C THR A 634 1.05 35.77 28.58
N VAL A 635 0.82 34.98 29.62
CA VAL A 635 -0.19 35.23 30.64
C VAL A 635 0.48 35.80 31.88
N ASN A 636 -0.21 36.69 32.60
CA ASN A 636 0.40 37.36 33.74
C ASN A 636 -0.57 37.60 34.90
N ARG A 637 0.01 37.75 36.08
CA ARG A 637 -0.64 38.19 37.32
C ARG A 637 0.23 39.24 38.01
N ASN A 638 -0.41 40.13 38.76
CA ASN A 638 0.29 41.09 39.61
C ASN A 638 1.16 40.34 40.64
N LEU A 639 2.27 40.96 41.04
CA LEU A 639 3.22 40.38 41.99
C LEU A 639 3.83 41.50 42.85
N THR A 640 3.77 41.34 44.16
CA THR A 640 4.47 42.16 45.14
C THR A 640 5.47 41.28 45.90
N VAL A 641 6.71 41.74 46.03
CA VAL A 641 7.78 41.05 46.77
C VAL A 641 8.33 41.99 47.82
N GLN A 642 8.24 41.60 49.09
CA GLN A 642 8.64 42.42 50.24
C GLN A 642 10.17 42.54 50.35
#